data_AF-A0AAE0S074-F1
#
_entry.id   AF-A0AAE0S074-F1
#
_cell.length_a   1.000
_cell.length_b   1.000
_cell.length_c   1.000
_cell.angle_alpha   90.00
_cell.angle_beta   90.00
_cell.angle_gamma   90.00
#
_symmetry.space_group_name_H-M   'P 1'
#
loop_
_entity.id
_entity.type
_entity.pdbx_description
1 polymer ?
#
loop_
_entity_poly.entity_id
_entity_poly.type
_entity_poly.pdbx_seq_one_letter_code
_entity_poly.pdbx_strand_id
1 'polypeptide(L)'
;MDPAINALFFKSTYYLLMVCLLTTAMGSKGRDFIFGFMENYEVTYLLIASDKLANVKVEAPLIPMNATYQTVDGYLRVDLIAMLHSTTGKGNKGISLRSDVDISVYAVSDLNYSPESVMVIPVPFLGKRNIVGMFPSGNYVLDSSEILIVAGYKDTSIQITVRSSVPISIDDKMYKYGDVYSLELSEYETFFLKTAFDLTGTEIISSKPVSVFSGNQCVRGRYGQICDHIVEQMPPIPSLSTNFVMTPFFSKHVTFITTAKLVAAYENTEISIQGERTYMLNAGEYVEREISTPEYINASKAILLLEMAEMKNGGSILGDGDPSMIVLPSISQFSNNYIFSLPTGVNVFDEHHIVVTIESKHQHGILLDGVHATAEYIYYVSDPDRLTHFSVLVYEVSGLGRHHIQHLSADVKFGAVLYGAGDHKSYGHPLGMELQTEDCVSAPCQNGGTCEDLFINFRCICPNGFYGDLCETGICHPQPADMIFILDSSVSQTEENFRKQLDFVSNFTDQVLIGPNDTQICVITFSSDVHLEFDFYTHRNNVTLKAAIQGLKFKPGITRTDKALQKAKVVADDATNRRRPTGKQARVFVFVLTDGMSTYRDQTKREAEVLKRYVEAIAAVGIGNQVSHKELRDIASSRSSGDSSFVFSVENFDSLYTIVTKLVHITCEECARSAMTDVLLMIDESVNTSSADSIQGFSKLLDSASTLVALIDFFGNGHNETRVSLASFSDTVRTYVNFSEDFITKVALRQQISRISNEENAIVNMTSVFRYINEHGFDLENGVRTDARRFFVLFTNGGYDLDIHFQKQREAILKKGATIITVGMESEVHMQNLLQIASGPYHVIVESENTNSNLDVLKRELVYDKCQLNFVD
;
A
#
# COMPACT_ATOMS: atom_id res chain seq x y z
N MET A 1 15.48 -36.40 -33.00
CA MET A 1 15.38 -35.73 -31.68
C MET A 1 15.97 -34.35 -31.85
N ASP A 2 15.13 -33.34 -31.72
CA ASP A 2 15.40 -31.96 -32.13
C ASP A 2 16.24 -31.23 -31.06
N PRO A 3 17.40 -30.62 -31.40
CA PRO A 3 18.22 -29.85 -30.47
C PRO A 3 17.52 -28.63 -29.86
N ALA A 4 16.37 -28.18 -30.40
CA ALA A 4 15.54 -27.14 -29.79
C ALA A 4 14.86 -27.58 -28.48
N ILE A 5 14.60 -28.88 -28.30
CA ILE A 5 13.89 -29.41 -27.12
C ILE A 5 14.82 -29.49 -25.89
N ASN A 6 16.12 -29.72 -26.09
CA ASN A 6 17.09 -29.74 -24.99
C ASN A 6 17.43 -28.33 -24.46
N ALA A 7 17.28 -27.28 -25.26
CA ALA A 7 17.50 -25.90 -24.81
C ALA A 7 16.35 -25.37 -23.93
N LEU A 8 15.12 -25.84 -24.15
CA LEU A 8 13.96 -25.52 -23.29
C LEU A 8 13.98 -26.29 -21.96
N PHE A 9 14.46 -27.54 -21.95
CA PHE A 9 14.60 -28.30 -20.71
C PHE A 9 15.71 -27.78 -19.79
N PHE A 10 16.82 -27.26 -20.34
CA PHE A 10 17.91 -26.66 -19.54
C PHE A 10 17.58 -25.25 -18.98
N LYS A 11 16.72 -24.47 -19.65
CA LYS A 11 16.27 -23.16 -19.10
C LYS A 11 15.23 -23.31 -17.99
N SER A 12 14.37 -24.33 -18.05
CA SER A 12 13.34 -24.58 -17.04
C SER A 12 13.91 -25.16 -15.74
N THR A 13 14.96 -26.00 -15.80
CA THR A 13 15.61 -26.54 -14.60
C THR A 13 16.47 -25.51 -13.87
N TYR A 14 17.04 -24.52 -14.55
CA TYR A 14 17.76 -23.42 -13.89
C TYR A 14 16.83 -22.46 -13.14
N TYR A 15 15.60 -22.24 -13.63
CA TYR A 15 14.59 -21.46 -12.89
C TYR A 15 14.00 -22.22 -11.70
N LEU A 16 13.79 -23.55 -11.80
CA LEU A 16 13.30 -24.33 -10.67
C LEU A 16 14.35 -24.55 -9.56
N LEU A 17 15.65 -24.54 -9.88
CA LEU A 17 16.72 -24.66 -8.88
C LEU A 17 17.09 -23.33 -8.18
N MET A 18 16.75 -22.18 -8.78
CA MET A 18 16.88 -20.86 -8.13
C MET A 18 15.74 -20.55 -7.15
N VAL A 19 14.60 -21.25 -7.25
CA VAL A 19 13.45 -21.08 -6.34
C VAL A 19 13.56 -21.96 -5.09
N CYS A 20 14.60 -22.80 -4.95
CA CYS A 20 14.69 -23.75 -3.83
C CYS A 20 15.88 -23.54 -2.86
N LEU A 21 16.60 -22.42 -2.94
CA LEU A 21 17.62 -22.02 -1.95
C LEU A 21 17.69 -20.50 -1.77
N LEU A 22 16.53 -19.84 -1.65
CA LEU A 22 16.49 -18.54 -0.96
C LEU A 22 16.40 -18.85 0.53
N THR A 23 17.55 -19.02 1.19
CA THR A 23 17.62 -18.62 2.58
C THR A 23 17.21 -17.16 2.59
N THR A 24 16.04 -16.83 3.16
CA THR A 24 15.62 -15.45 3.33
C THR A 24 16.74 -14.75 4.08
N ALA A 25 17.50 -13.90 3.39
CA ALA A 25 18.56 -13.14 4.02
C ALA A 25 17.87 -12.24 5.05
N MET A 26 18.26 -12.39 6.31
CA MET A 26 17.72 -11.57 7.38
C MET A 26 18.08 -10.12 7.07
N GLY A 27 17.09 -9.23 6.98
CA GLY A 27 17.29 -7.83 6.58
C GLY A 27 18.25 -7.05 7.48
N SER A 28 18.55 -7.54 8.68
CA SER A 28 19.52 -6.98 9.61
C SER A 28 20.90 -7.67 9.62
N LYS A 29 21.11 -8.68 8.78
CA LYS A 29 22.43 -9.28 8.52
C LYS A 29 22.89 -8.91 7.12
N GLY A 30 24.12 -8.44 7.00
CA GLY A 30 24.66 -8.05 5.71
C GLY A 30 26.16 -7.87 5.74
N ARG A 31 26.68 -7.40 4.61
CA ARG A 31 28.13 -7.22 4.40
C ARG A 31 28.53 -5.77 4.27
N ASP A 32 27.63 -4.93 3.80
CA ASP A 32 27.90 -3.53 3.52
C ASP A 32 26.93 -2.67 4.34
N PHE A 33 27.47 -1.73 5.09
CA PHE A 33 26.71 -0.82 5.95
C PHE A 33 27.21 0.60 5.72
N ILE A 34 26.27 1.54 5.67
CA ILE A 34 26.55 2.98 5.59
C ILE A 34 25.66 3.67 6.62
N PHE A 35 26.25 4.39 7.57
CA PHE A 35 25.53 4.98 8.70
C PHE A 35 26.30 6.15 9.30
N GLY A 36 25.78 6.76 10.36
CA GLY A 36 26.44 7.83 11.10
C GLY A 36 25.88 7.92 12.52
N PHE A 37 26.38 8.88 13.30
CA PHE A 37 25.86 9.20 14.63
C PHE A 37 25.20 10.57 14.64
N MET A 38 24.08 10.67 15.34
CA MET A 38 23.45 11.96 15.67
C MET A 38 24.27 12.67 16.77
N GLU A 39 23.76 13.76 17.35
CA GLU A 39 24.51 14.50 18.36
C GLU A 39 24.61 13.72 19.69
N ASN A 40 25.81 13.28 20.09
CA ASN A 40 26.07 12.68 21.40
C ASN A 40 27.39 13.22 22.02
N TYR A 41 27.56 13.29 23.34
CA TYR A 41 28.70 14.02 23.94
C TYR A 41 29.85 13.14 24.47
N GLU A 42 29.81 11.81 24.28
CA GLU A 42 30.73 10.87 24.94
C GLU A 42 31.26 9.74 24.02
N VAL A 43 31.20 8.48 24.45
CA VAL A 43 31.88 7.34 23.82
C VAL A 43 30.95 6.71 22.79
N THR A 44 31.43 6.54 21.55
CA THR A 44 30.70 5.81 20.51
C THR A 44 31.46 4.56 20.12
N TYR A 45 30.77 3.44 19.94
CA TYR A 45 31.39 2.19 19.51
C TYR A 45 30.42 1.33 18.71
N LEU A 46 30.98 0.38 17.96
CA LEU A 46 30.23 -0.62 17.22
C LEU A 46 30.34 -1.97 17.91
N LEU A 47 29.22 -2.69 17.97
CA LEU A 47 29.18 -4.11 18.32
C LEU A 47 28.85 -4.89 17.06
N ILE A 48 29.71 -5.86 16.76
CA ILE A 48 29.57 -6.70 15.58
C ILE A 48 29.46 -8.15 16.04
N ALA A 49 28.45 -8.83 15.53
CA ALA A 49 28.17 -10.22 15.84
C ALA A 49 28.12 -11.06 14.54
N SER A 50 28.73 -12.25 14.56
CA SER A 50 28.79 -13.14 13.39
C SER A 50 28.80 -14.63 13.75
N ASP A 51 28.23 -15.44 12.86
CA ASP A 51 28.34 -16.91 12.92
C ASP A 51 29.74 -17.42 12.53
N LYS A 52 30.49 -16.61 11.80
CA LYS A 52 31.77 -16.99 11.19
C LYS A 52 32.85 -16.01 11.62
N LEU A 53 34.11 -16.41 11.43
CA LEU A 53 35.22 -15.48 11.49
C LEU A 53 35.01 -14.42 10.41
N ALA A 54 34.92 -13.16 10.81
CA ALA A 54 34.61 -12.04 9.94
C ALA A 54 35.78 -11.06 9.93
N ASN A 55 36.25 -10.69 8.73
CA ASN A 55 37.16 -9.58 8.54
C ASN A 55 36.32 -8.34 8.24
N VAL A 56 36.43 -7.33 9.09
CA VAL A 56 35.58 -6.14 9.04
C VAL A 56 36.44 -4.91 8.82
N LYS A 57 36.20 -4.22 7.70
CA LYS A 57 36.82 -2.95 7.38
C LYS A 57 35.88 -1.81 7.78
N VAL A 58 36.35 -0.90 8.62
CA VAL A 58 35.63 0.32 8.99
C VAL A 58 36.37 1.51 8.41
N GLU A 59 35.67 2.29 7.61
CA GLU A 59 36.17 3.50 6.94
C GLU A 59 35.24 4.66 7.21
N ALA A 60 35.80 5.79 7.62
CA ALA A 60 35.12 7.09 7.55
C ALA A 60 35.85 7.88 6.46
N PRO A 61 35.41 7.86 5.18
CA PRO A 61 36.24 8.22 4.03
C PRO A 61 36.83 9.65 4.04
N LEU A 62 36.29 10.55 4.87
CA LEU A 62 36.73 11.94 4.99
C LEU A 62 37.36 12.27 6.37
N ILE A 63 37.65 11.26 7.18
CA ILE A 63 38.36 11.31 8.49
C ILE A 63 39.50 10.27 8.43
N PRO A 64 40.64 10.44 9.13
CA PRO A 64 41.74 9.46 9.12
C PRO A 64 41.41 8.15 9.88
N MET A 65 40.22 7.58 9.66
CA MET A 65 39.81 6.28 10.16
C MET A 65 39.66 5.31 8.98
N ASN A 66 40.63 4.41 8.84
CA ASN A 66 40.62 3.32 7.89
C ASN A 66 41.32 2.13 8.52
N ALA A 67 40.56 1.23 9.13
CA ALA A 67 41.10 0.11 9.88
C ALA A 67 40.35 -1.18 9.53
N THR A 68 41.09 -2.30 9.59
CA THR A 68 40.52 -3.63 9.44
C THR A 68 40.67 -4.37 10.77
N TYR A 69 39.59 -4.99 11.19
CA TYR A 69 39.45 -5.76 12.41
C TYR A 69 39.04 -7.19 12.05
N GLN A 70 39.20 -8.09 13.01
CA GLN A 70 38.74 -9.46 12.88
C GLN A 70 37.94 -9.82 14.13
N THR A 71 36.82 -10.53 13.95
CA THR A 71 36.05 -11.03 15.08
C THR A 71 36.82 -12.09 15.87
N VAL A 72 36.61 -12.13 17.18
CA VAL A 72 37.09 -13.20 18.07
C VAL A 72 35.86 -13.90 18.62
N ASP A 73 35.75 -15.22 18.39
CA ASP A 73 34.56 -16.01 18.73
C ASP A 73 33.24 -15.41 18.21
N GLY A 74 33.30 -14.80 17.02
CA GLY A 74 32.14 -14.18 16.37
C GLY A 74 31.71 -12.84 16.99
N TYR A 75 32.51 -12.25 17.87
CA TYR A 75 32.29 -10.95 18.49
C TYR A 75 33.40 -9.96 18.12
N LEU A 76 33.03 -8.68 17.94
CA LEU A 76 33.98 -7.58 17.78
C LEU A 76 33.38 -6.28 18.33
N ARG A 77 34.17 -5.56 19.13
CA ARG A 77 33.91 -4.16 19.51
C ARG A 77 34.88 -3.25 18.79
N VAL A 78 34.37 -2.19 18.18
CA VAL A 78 35.19 -1.14 17.54
C VAL A 78 34.87 0.19 18.17
N ASP A 79 35.79 0.72 18.97
CA ASP A 79 35.65 2.08 19.52
C ASP A 79 35.86 3.11 18.42
N LEU A 80 34.99 4.12 18.38
CA LEU A 80 35.00 5.20 17.40
C LEU A 80 35.40 6.51 18.07
N ILE A 81 36.00 7.40 17.28
CA ILE A 81 36.14 8.80 17.68
C ILE A 81 34.75 9.42 17.57
N ALA A 82 34.33 10.21 18.58
CA ALA A 82 33.07 10.93 18.56
C ALA A 82 32.93 11.76 17.27
N MET A 83 31.97 11.39 16.40
CA MET A 83 31.69 12.04 15.11
C MET A 83 30.32 12.71 15.18
N LEU A 84 30.27 13.89 15.81
CA LEU A 84 29.02 14.47 16.29
C LEU A 84 28.52 15.54 15.36
N HIS A 85 27.30 15.41 14.83
CA HIS A 85 26.59 16.59 14.35
C HIS A 85 26.18 17.48 15.53
N SER A 86 26.18 18.80 15.34
CA SER A 86 25.80 19.74 16.41
C SER A 86 24.88 20.87 15.94
N THR A 87 24.70 21.00 14.62
CA THR A 87 23.95 22.07 13.98
C THR A 87 23.33 21.54 12.70
N THR A 88 22.13 22.02 12.38
CA THR A 88 21.46 21.75 11.10
C THR A 88 22.38 22.09 9.92
N GLY A 89 22.44 21.20 8.94
CA GLY A 89 23.18 21.40 7.70
C GLY A 89 23.87 20.15 7.17
N LYS A 90 24.56 20.33 6.04
CA LYS A 90 25.37 19.27 5.42
C LYS A 90 26.66 19.02 6.22
N GLY A 91 27.08 17.77 6.27
CA GLY A 91 28.34 17.35 6.85
C GLY A 91 28.92 16.12 6.16
N ASN A 92 30.08 15.68 6.61
CA ASN A 92 30.85 14.60 5.98
C ASN A 92 31.19 13.49 6.99
N LYS A 93 30.18 13.06 7.76
CA LYS A 93 30.36 12.15 8.91
C LYS A 93 29.81 10.74 8.65
N GLY A 94 29.61 10.37 7.39
CA GLY A 94 29.23 9.03 7.00
C GLY A 94 30.34 8.02 7.29
N ILE A 95 29.94 6.87 7.81
CA ILE A 95 30.77 5.71 8.12
C ILE A 95 30.39 4.59 7.16
N SER A 96 31.38 3.96 6.56
CA SER A 96 31.22 2.70 5.83
C SER A 96 31.81 1.56 6.64
N LEU A 97 31.06 0.47 6.76
CA LEU A 97 31.55 -0.78 7.31
C LEU A 97 31.32 -1.88 6.26
N ARG A 98 32.38 -2.64 5.98
CA ARG A 98 32.35 -3.75 5.03
C ARG A 98 32.90 -5.03 5.63
N SER A 99 32.24 -6.15 5.38
CA SER A 99 32.64 -7.47 5.84
C SER A 99 32.67 -8.50 4.71
N ASP A 100 33.53 -9.51 4.84
CA ASP A 100 33.62 -10.64 3.92
C ASP A 100 32.52 -11.70 4.14
N VAL A 101 31.84 -11.66 5.29
CA VAL A 101 30.72 -12.52 5.66
C VAL A 101 29.55 -11.70 6.19
N ASP A 102 28.38 -12.32 6.30
CA ASP A 102 27.21 -11.64 6.85
C ASP A 102 27.39 -11.47 8.37
N ILE A 103 27.15 -10.24 8.82
CA ILE A 103 27.29 -9.81 10.22
C ILE A 103 26.06 -9.01 10.64
N SER A 104 25.80 -8.95 11.94
CA SER A 104 24.89 -7.98 12.55
C SER A 104 25.71 -6.87 13.18
N VAL A 105 25.26 -5.62 13.00
CA VAL A 105 25.96 -4.42 13.47
C VAL A 105 25.02 -3.60 14.34
N TYR A 106 25.48 -3.26 15.54
CA TYR A 106 24.79 -2.37 16.46
C TYR A 106 25.69 -1.18 16.75
N ALA A 107 25.19 0.04 16.54
CA ALA A 107 25.88 1.28 16.83
C ALA A 107 25.46 1.74 18.22
N VAL A 108 26.42 1.97 19.12
CA VAL A 108 26.15 2.37 20.49
C VAL A 108 26.72 3.76 20.75
N SER A 109 25.88 4.59 21.36
CA SER A 109 26.21 5.87 21.94
C SER A 109 26.18 5.71 23.47
N ASP A 110 27.33 5.60 24.11
CA ASP A 110 27.47 5.41 25.56
C ASP A 110 27.75 6.77 26.22
N LEU A 111 26.67 7.41 26.66
CA LEU A 111 26.68 8.65 27.43
C LEU A 111 26.31 8.36 28.88
N ASN A 112 27.00 8.99 29.83
CA ASN A 112 26.68 8.87 31.26
C ASN A 112 25.20 9.19 31.50
N TYR A 113 24.46 8.14 31.90
CA TYR A 113 23.03 8.21 32.19
C TYR A 113 22.14 8.50 30.98
N SER A 114 22.60 8.17 29.78
CA SER A 114 21.82 8.28 28.53
C SER A 114 22.43 7.36 27.43
N PRO A 115 22.81 6.10 27.74
CA PRO A 115 23.32 5.23 26.70
C PRO A 115 22.18 4.86 25.74
N GLU A 116 22.46 4.70 24.45
CA GLU A 116 21.48 4.21 23.49
C GLU A 116 22.17 3.34 22.44
N SER A 117 21.47 2.34 21.92
CA SER A 117 22.02 1.43 20.92
C SER A 117 21.03 1.19 19.80
N VAL A 118 21.54 1.16 18.58
CA VAL A 118 20.73 1.12 17.36
C VAL A 118 21.15 -0.06 16.51
N MET A 119 20.17 -0.82 16.01
CA MET A 119 20.42 -1.82 14.97
C MET A 119 20.70 -1.14 13.63
N VAL A 120 21.85 -1.40 13.03
CA VAL A 120 22.22 -0.81 11.74
C VAL A 120 21.71 -1.66 10.59
N ILE A 121 20.92 -1.05 9.70
CA ILE A 121 20.38 -1.68 8.49
C ILE A 121 21.48 -1.73 7.41
N PRO A 122 21.77 -2.92 6.83
CA PRO A 122 22.71 -3.07 5.72
C PRO A 122 22.23 -2.36 4.43
N VAL A 123 23.18 -1.95 3.59
CA VAL A 123 22.95 -1.20 2.35
C VAL A 123 21.90 -1.83 1.42
N PRO A 124 21.87 -3.16 1.18
CA PRO A 124 20.85 -3.79 0.34
C PRO A 124 19.41 -3.61 0.82
N PHE A 125 19.22 -3.29 2.11
CA PHE A 125 17.91 -3.14 2.74
C PHE A 125 17.53 -1.67 3.03
N LEU A 126 18.37 -0.73 2.61
CA LEU A 126 18.03 0.69 2.62
C LEU A 126 17.02 1.00 1.51
N GLY A 127 16.20 2.02 1.72
CA GLY A 127 15.20 2.44 0.73
C GLY A 127 15.33 3.91 0.34
N LYS A 128 14.47 4.28 -0.61
CA LYS A 128 14.39 5.64 -1.17
C LYS A 128 13.34 6.50 -0.48
N ARG A 129 12.56 5.93 0.43
CA ARG A 129 11.42 6.60 1.06
C ARG A 129 11.35 6.17 2.52
N ASN A 130 11.40 7.12 3.44
CA ASN A 130 11.36 6.90 4.88
C ASN A 130 10.38 7.90 5.50
N ILE A 131 9.74 7.47 6.59
CA ILE A 131 8.99 8.33 7.48
C ILE A 131 9.69 8.31 8.83
N VAL A 132 9.79 9.46 9.50
CA VAL A 132 10.48 9.56 10.79
C VAL A 132 9.49 9.59 11.94
N GLY A 133 9.93 9.13 13.11
CA GLY A 133 9.22 9.35 14.36
C GLY A 133 10.18 9.53 15.54
N MET A 134 9.65 10.14 16.60
CA MET A 134 10.42 10.64 17.74
C MET A 134 9.49 10.94 18.93
N PHE A 135 10.04 11.20 20.11
CA PHE A 135 9.29 11.46 21.35
C PHE A 135 9.80 12.73 22.06
N PRO A 136 9.41 13.93 21.59
CA PRO A 136 9.88 15.17 22.20
C PRO A 136 9.26 15.41 23.59
N SER A 137 10.08 15.77 24.58
CA SER A 137 9.66 15.99 25.99
C SER A 137 8.98 17.34 26.29
N GLY A 138 8.63 18.15 25.27
CA GLY A 138 7.94 19.43 25.43
C GLY A 138 8.85 20.67 25.53
N ASN A 139 8.32 21.78 26.07
CA ASN A 139 8.72 23.20 25.85
C ASN A 139 10.14 23.67 26.30
N TYR A 140 11.12 22.80 26.52
CA TYR A 140 12.48 23.24 26.84
C TYR A 140 13.32 23.40 25.57
N VAL A 141 13.95 24.56 25.41
CA VAL A 141 14.75 24.95 24.21
C VAL A 141 15.92 23.99 23.92
N LEU A 142 16.28 23.12 24.87
CA LEU A 142 17.36 22.14 24.76
C LEU A 142 16.88 20.74 24.30
N ASP A 143 15.57 20.52 24.15
CA ASP A 143 14.97 19.21 23.84
C ASP A 143 14.76 19.09 22.33
N SER A 144 15.88 19.00 21.61
CA SER A 144 15.85 19.06 20.15
C SER A 144 15.52 17.70 19.53
N SER A 145 14.56 17.69 18.61
CA SER A 145 14.34 16.64 17.63
C SER A 145 15.46 16.62 16.59
N GLU A 146 15.87 15.42 16.20
CA GLU A 146 17.00 15.20 15.30
C GLU A 146 16.64 14.23 14.16
N ILE A 147 17.10 14.55 12.95
CA ILE A 147 17.07 13.67 11.78
C ILE A 147 18.48 13.67 11.17
N LEU A 148 19.04 12.49 10.94
CA LEU A 148 20.30 12.32 10.21
C LEU A 148 20.05 11.48 8.96
N ILE A 149 20.45 12.01 7.81
CA ILE A 149 20.42 11.33 6.53
C ILE A 149 21.87 11.08 6.08
N VAL A 150 22.19 9.86 5.70
CA VAL A 150 23.53 9.46 5.20
C VAL A 150 23.38 8.92 3.79
N ALA A 151 24.06 9.55 2.82
CA ALA A 151 24.02 9.13 1.43
C ALA A 151 25.06 8.02 1.16
N GLY A 152 24.61 6.91 0.59
CA GLY A 152 25.47 5.80 0.18
C GLY A 152 26.02 5.90 -1.24
N TYR A 153 25.59 6.90 -2.01
CA TYR A 153 25.88 7.02 -3.44
C TYR A 153 26.08 8.48 -3.83
N LYS A 154 26.87 8.73 -4.88
CA LYS A 154 27.03 10.07 -5.48
C LYS A 154 25.73 10.53 -6.12
N ASP A 155 25.55 11.84 -6.28
CA ASP A 155 24.40 12.46 -6.95
C ASP A 155 23.08 11.91 -6.39
N THR A 156 22.95 11.92 -5.05
CA THR A 156 21.75 11.49 -4.34
C THR A 156 20.92 12.71 -3.99
N SER A 157 19.87 12.91 -4.77
CA SER A 157 18.86 13.93 -4.52
C SER A 157 17.95 13.52 -3.38
N ILE A 158 17.65 14.44 -2.46
CA ILE A 158 16.83 14.23 -1.25
C ILE A 158 15.80 15.34 -1.15
N GLN A 159 14.58 14.96 -0.79
CA GLN A 159 13.47 15.84 -0.43
C GLN A 159 13.00 15.50 0.98
N ILE A 160 12.76 16.54 1.78
CA ILE A 160 12.28 16.45 3.15
C ILE A 160 10.98 17.24 3.24
N THR A 161 9.85 16.54 3.36
CA THR A 161 8.53 17.15 3.55
C THR A 161 8.31 17.38 5.04
N VAL A 162 8.42 18.63 5.47
CA VAL A 162 8.42 18.99 6.90
C VAL A 162 7.04 18.76 7.52
N ARG A 163 6.96 17.95 8.58
CA ARG A 163 5.74 17.75 9.39
C ARG A 163 5.95 18.28 10.81
N SER A 164 6.06 19.61 10.92
CA SER A 164 6.11 20.31 12.21
C SER A 164 4.89 21.23 12.37
N SER A 165 4.32 21.26 13.57
CA SER A 165 3.23 22.18 13.93
C SER A 165 3.70 23.64 13.99
N VAL A 166 5.00 23.87 14.15
CA VAL A 166 5.64 25.19 14.18
C VAL A 166 6.66 25.29 13.04
N PRO A 167 6.75 26.43 12.32
CA PRO A 167 7.76 26.58 11.28
C PRO A 167 9.18 26.39 11.82
N ILE A 168 10.00 25.63 11.09
CA ILE A 168 11.39 25.33 11.44
C ILE A 168 12.35 26.08 10.53
N SER A 169 13.57 26.35 11.00
CA SER A 169 14.61 26.99 10.18
C SER A 169 15.59 25.97 9.62
N ILE A 170 15.82 26.00 8.30
CA ILE A 170 16.85 25.25 7.60
C ILE A 170 17.60 26.24 6.69
N ASP A 171 18.92 26.33 6.81
CA ASP A 171 19.77 27.29 6.08
C ASP A 171 19.21 28.73 6.11
N ASP A 172 18.85 29.21 7.31
CA ASP A 172 18.26 30.53 7.57
C ASP A 172 16.90 30.80 6.88
N LYS A 173 16.27 29.79 6.29
CA LYS A 173 14.92 29.86 5.70
C LYS A 173 13.91 29.13 6.57
N MET A 174 12.70 29.68 6.66
CA MET A 174 11.61 29.10 7.45
C MET A 174 10.76 28.16 6.59
N TYR A 175 10.59 26.93 7.04
CA TYR A 175 9.76 25.88 6.43
C TYR A 175 8.59 25.54 7.35
N LYS A 176 7.38 25.56 6.81
CA LYS A 176 6.13 25.25 7.51
C LYS A 176 5.73 23.80 7.25
N TYR A 177 4.68 23.36 7.94
CA TYR A 177 4.04 22.08 7.68
C TYR A 177 3.71 21.91 6.19
N GLY A 178 4.17 20.82 5.59
CA GLY A 178 3.98 20.49 4.17
C GLY A 178 5.00 21.12 3.22
N ASP A 179 5.83 22.07 3.68
CA ASP A 179 6.89 22.63 2.85
C ASP A 179 7.99 21.58 2.61
N VAL A 180 8.57 21.60 1.41
CA VAL A 180 9.61 20.65 0.99
C VAL A 180 10.98 21.34 0.97
N TYR A 181 11.92 20.82 1.75
CA TYR A 181 13.33 21.16 1.64
C TYR A 181 14.03 20.16 0.71
N SER A 182 14.82 20.63 -0.24
CA SER A 182 15.53 19.77 -1.20
C SER A 182 17.03 20.00 -1.12
N LEU A 183 17.80 18.92 -1.24
CA LEU A 183 19.26 18.95 -1.25
C LEU A 183 19.84 17.80 -2.08
N GLU A 184 21.08 17.97 -2.51
CA GLU A 184 21.91 16.91 -3.10
C GLU A 184 23.00 16.49 -2.13
N LEU A 185 23.24 15.18 -2.00
CA LEU A 185 24.37 14.62 -1.24
C LEU A 185 25.24 13.74 -2.13
N SER A 186 26.55 13.83 -1.94
CA SER A 186 27.53 12.90 -2.50
C SER A 186 27.70 11.68 -1.57
N GLU A 187 28.39 10.65 -2.07
CA GLU A 187 28.69 9.44 -1.30
C GLU A 187 29.37 9.78 0.04
N TYR A 188 28.82 9.26 1.14
CA TYR A 188 29.21 9.49 2.54
C TYR A 188 28.99 10.90 3.08
N GLU A 189 28.41 11.81 2.29
CA GLU A 189 27.88 13.06 2.83
C GLU A 189 26.62 12.77 3.65
N THR A 190 26.39 13.68 4.59
CA THR A 190 25.33 13.61 5.58
C THR A 190 24.55 14.90 5.58
N PHE A 191 23.27 14.84 5.89
CA PHE A 191 22.47 16.00 6.25
C PHE A 191 21.87 15.77 7.61
N PHE A 192 22.11 16.72 8.51
CA PHE A 192 21.58 16.70 9.86
C PHE A 192 20.58 17.83 10.01
N LEU A 193 19.41 17.52 10.53
CA LEU A 193 18.38 18.49 10.85
C LEU A 193 18.09 18.42 12.34
N LYS A 194 18.20 19.57 12.99
CA LYS A 194 17.97 19.74 14.42
C LYS A 194 16.98 20.89 14.66
N THR A 195 15.97 20.64 15.48
CA THR A 195 14.94 21.63 15.81
C THR A 195 14.30 21.36 17.17
N ALA A 196 13.75 22.37 17.84
CA ALA A 196 13.07 22.22 19.13
C ALA A 196 11.62 21.70 19.02
N PHE A 197 11.18 21.29 17.84
CA PHE A 197 9.79 20.91 17.56
C PHE A 197 9.69 19.46 17.10
N ASP A 198 8.54 18.84 17.33
CA ASP A 198 8.27 17.49 16.81
C ASP A 198 8.33 17.48 15.28
N LEU A 199 9.08 16.53 14.72
CA LEU A 199 9.16 16.27 13.29
C LEU A 199 8.54 14.92 12.91
N THR A 200 7.86 14.24 13.83
CA THR A 200 7.17 12.97 13.55
C THR A 200 6.27 13.11 12.31
N GLY A 201 6.37 12.12 11.43
CA GLY A 201 5.66 12.10 10.16
C GLY A 201 6.37 12.79 9.01
N THR A 202 7.50 13.50 9.28
CA THR A 202 8.34 14.07 8.22
C THR A 202 8.77 12.97 7.27
N GLU A 203 8.54 13.21 5.99
CA GLU A 203 8.83 12.25 4.94
C GLU A 203 10.12 12.61 4.24
N ILE A 204 10.96 11.60 4.01
CA ILE A 204 12.22 11.72 3.29
C ILE A 204 12.11 10.88 2.03
N ILE A 205 12.23 11.53 0.87
CA ILE A 205 12.25 10.88 -0.44
C ILE A 205 13.62 11.13 -1.07
N SER A 206 14.25 10.09 -1.60
CA SER A 206 15.54 10.19 -2.27
C SER A 206 15.55 9.47 -3.62
N SER A 207 16.43 9.90 -4.52
CA SER A 207 16.62 9.21 -5.82
C SER A 207 17.35 7.87 -5.70
N LYS A 208 18.14 7.70 -4.63
CA LYS A 208 18.95 6.51 -4.33
C LYS A 208 18.79 6.13 -2.86
N PRO A 209 18.99 4.84 -2.49
CA PRO A 209 18.84 4.42 -1.10
C PRO A 209 19.73 5.20 -0.12
N VAL A 210 19.16 5.60 1.02
CA VAL A 210 19.83 6.37 2.07
C VAL A 210 19.60 5.73 3.44
N SER A 211 20.51 5.98 4.38
CA SER A 211 20.28 5.66 5.79
C SER A 211 19.66 6.86 6.48
N VAL A 212 18.55 6.64 7.17
CA VAL A 212 17.82 7.67 7.92
C VAL A 212 17.79 7.28 9.38
N PHE A 213 18.24 8.17 10.26
CA PHE A 213 18.10 8.06 11.69
C PHE A 213 17.20 9.19 12.19
N SER A 214 16.40 8.91 13.20
CA SER A 214 15.63 9.93 13.88
C SER A 214 15.61 9.69 15.38
N GLY A 215 15.30 10.74 16.11
CA GLY A 215 15.20 10.70 17.56
C GLY A 215 15.27 12.10 18.14
N ASN A 216 15.84 12.20 19.33
CA ASN A 216 15.94 13.44 20.07
C ASN A 216 17.31 13.51 20.74
N GLN A 217 17.88 14.71 20.75
CA GLN A 217 19.06 14.99 21.54
C GLN A 217 18.86 14.70 23.03
N CYS A 218 17.66 15.03 23.49
CA CYS A 218 17.31 15.08 24.88
C CYS A 218 15.81 14.84 25.04
N VAL A 219 15.47 13.78 25.75
CA VAL A 219 14.12 13.50 26.25
C VAL A 219 14.22 13.38 27.75
N ARG A 220 13.41 14.16 28.45
CA ARG A 220 13.25 14.00 29.90
C ARG A 220 12.02 13.15 30.16
N GLY A 221 12.23 11.96 30.72
CA GLY A 221 11.13 11.09 31.14
C GLY A 221 10.24 11.76 32.19
N ARG A 222 9.01 11.27 32.36
CA ARG A 222 7.99 11.85 33.25
C ARG A 222 8.39 12.05 34.70
N TYR A 223 9.32 11.22 35.18
CA TYR A 223 9.70 11.16 36.58
C TYR A 223 11.13 11.66 36.82
N GLY A 224 11.84 12.04 35.74
CA GLY A 224 13.27 12.26 35.71
C GLY A 224 13.62 13.70 35.37
N GLN A 225 14.85 14.10 35.70
CA GLN A 225 15.44 15.37 35.26
C GLN A 225 16.66 15.15 34.34
N ILE A 226 17.03 13.89 34.14
CA ILE A 226 18.11 13.46 33.26
C ILE A 226 17.61 13.57 31.81
N CYS A 227 18.56 13.86 30.94
CA CYS A 227 18.35 14.23 29.56
C CYS A 227 18.88 13.10 28.71
N ASP A 228 17.96 12.35 28.11
CA ASP A 228 18.29 11.10 27.44
C ASP A 228 18.24 11.27 25.93
N HIS A 229 19.36 10.94 25.30
CA HIS A 229 19.51 10.90 23.85
C HIS A 229 18.93 9.60 23.33
N ILE A 230 17.78 9.69 22.66
CA ILE A 230 17.12 8.55 22.02
C ILE A 230 17.35 8.59 20.51
N VAL A 231 17.58 7.42 19.92
CA VAL A 231 17.85 7.31 18.48
C VAL A 231 17.47 5.94 17.97
N GLU A 232 16.90 5.88 16.77
CA GLU A 232 16.74 4.65 16.01
C GLU A 232 17.00 4.88 14.52
N GLN A 233 17.36 3.81 13.81
CA GLN A 233 17.40 3.85 12.35
C GLN A 233 16.01 3.59 11.78
N MET A 234 15.51 4.51 10.97
CA MET A 234 14.19 4.40 10.37
C MET A 234 14.20 3.41 9.21
N PRO A 235 13.40 2.32 9.27
CA PRO A 235 13.24 1.43 8.14
C PRO A 235 12.56 2.14 6.96
N PRO A 236 12.82 1.73 5.71
CA PRO A 236 12.16 2.33 4.56
C PRO A 236 10.68 1.96 4.53
N ILE A 237 9.83 2.87 4.03
CA ILE A 237 8.37 2.68 3.94
C ILE A 237 7.96 1.35 3.27
N PRO A 238 8.59 0.90 2.17
CA PRO A 238 8.29 -0.42 1.56
C PRO A 238 8.40 -1.62 2.51
N SER A 239 9.22 -1.50 3.56
CA SER A 239 9.44 -2.56 4.54
C SER A 239 8.47 -2.51 5.73
N LEU A 240 7.68 -1.44 5.85
CA LEU A 240 6.67 -1.29 6.90
C LEU A 240 5.48 -2.22 6.64
N SER A 241 4.71 -2.51 7.68
CA SER A 241 3.60 -3.46 7.60
C SER A 241 2.39 -2.99 8.39
N THR A 242 1.36 -3.83 8.44
CA THR A 242 0.02 -3.53 8.96
C THR A 242 -0.27 -4.20 10.31
N ASN A 243 0.51 -5.22 10.70
CA ASN A 243 0.17 -6.07 11.85
C ASN A 243 1.32 -6.15 12.85
N PHE A 244 1.02 -5.80 14.11
CA PHE A 244 1.99 -5.75 15.19
C PHE A 244 1.40 -6.35 16.47
N VAL A 245 2.29 -6.79 17.36
CA VAL A 245 1.94 -7.03 18.76
C VAL A 245 2.77 -6.04 19.56
N MET A 246 2.13 -5.00 20.11
CA MET A 246 2.78 -4.04 21.00
C MET A 246 3.13 -4.72 22.32
N THR A 247 4.30 -4.42 22.86
CA THR A 247 4.87 -5.13 24.00
C THR A 247 5.39 -4.15 25.04
N PRO A 248 4.68 -3.93 26.17
CA PRO A 248 5.27 -3.19 27.26
C PRO A 248 6.53 -3.90 27.79
N PHE A 249 7.47 -3.13 28.33
CA PHE A 249 8.72 -3.66 28.86
C PHE A 249 8.56 -4.11 30.32
N PHE A 250 9.24 -5.19 30.69
CA PHE A 250 9.10 -5.82 31.99
C PHE A 250 10.47 -6.05 32.65
N SER A 251 10.54 -5.90 33.96
CA SER A 251 11.72 -6.26 34.75
C SER A 251 11.29 -6.65 36.16
N LYS A 252 12.12 -7.46 36.83
CA LYS A 252 11.96 -7.78 38.26
C LYS A 252 12.38 -6.63 39.17
N HIS A 253 13.30 -5.79 38.70
CA HIS A 253 13.97 -4.75 39.48
C HIS A 253 13.43 -3.35 39.16
N VAL A 254 12.88 -3.19 37.95
CA VAL A 254 12.45 -1.91 37.40
C VAL A 254 11.01 -2.00 36.88
N THR A 255 10.20 -0.96 37.12
CA THR A 255 8.91 -0.82 36.43
C THR A 255 9.08 0.07 35.21
N PHE A 256 8.60 -0.34 34.04
CA PHE A 256 8.56 0.52 32.86
C PHE A 256 7.17 1.10 32.63
N ILE A 257 7.12 2.31 32.10
CA ILE A 257 5.97 2.85 31.39
C ILE A 257 6.32 2.85 29.92
N THR A 258 5.46 2.24 29.10
CA THR A 258 5.69 2.17 27.67
C THR A 258 4.69 3.04 26.94
N THR A 259 5.19 3.93 26.10
CA THR A 259 4.38 4.78 25.22
C THR A 259 4.59 4.34 23.78
N ALA A 260 3.54 3.90 23.11
CA ALA A 260 3.57 3.54 21.71
C ALA A 260 3.18 4.74 20.83
N LYS A 261 3.85 4.89 19.69
CA LYS A 261 3.53 5.87 18.65
C LYS A 261 3.37 5.16 17.32
N LEU A 262 2.18 5.30 16.72
CA LEU A 262 1.79 4.67 15.47
C LEU A 262 1.67 5.76 14.41
N VAL A 263 2.59 5.77 13.44
CA VAL A 263 2.68 6.80 12.40
C VAL A 263 2.21 6.23 11.06
N ALA A 264 1.22 6.85 10.44
CA ALA A 264 0.68 6.42 9.16
C ALA A 264 1.62 6.76 8.01
N ALA A 265 2.02 5.76 7.21
CA ALA A 265 2.86 5.98 6.03
C ALA A 265 2.07 6.42 4.79
N TYR A 266 0.73 6.25 4.82
CA TYR A 266 -0.17 6.52 3.71
C TYR A 266 -1.43 7.26 4.14
N GLU A 267 -2.08 7.92 3.19
CA GLU A 267 -3.34 8.63 3.40
C GLU A 267 -4.49 7.66 3.72
N ASN A 268 -5.43 8.11 4.57
CA ASN A 268 -6.59 7.33 4.99
C ASN A 268 -6.23 5.94 5.55
N THR A 269 -5.21 5.88 6.39
CA THR A 269 -4.81 4.68 7.11
C THR A 269 -5.72 4.48 8.32
N GLU A 270 -6.43 3.37 8.32
CA GLU A 270 -7.26 2.92 9.45
C GLU A 270 -6.41 2.07 10.38
N ILE A 271 -6.41 2.34 11.69
CA ILE A 271 -5.68 1.57 12.68
C ILE A 271 -6.63 1.09 13.77
N SER A 272 -6.78 -0.23 13.89
CA SER A 272 -7.53 -0.91 14.95
C SER A 272 -6.59 -1.44 16.03
N ILE A 273 -6.92 -1.15 17.29
CA ILE A 273 -6.24 -1.67 18.47
C ILE A 273 -7.15 -2.64 19.20
N GLN A 274 -6.71 -3.90 19.34
CA GLN A 274 -7.48 -4.99 19.95
C GLN A 274 -8.90 -5.19 19.37
N GLY A 275 -9.13 -4.79 18.12
CA GLY A 275 -10.43 -4.92 17.46
C GLY A 275 -11.52 -3.96 17.97
N GLU A 276 -11.20 -3.03 18.88
CA GLU A 276 -12.20 -2.14 19.50
C GLU A 276 -12.06 -0.68 19.10
N ARG A 277 -10.81 -0.16 19.01
CA ARG A 277 -10.57 1.27 18.78
C ARG A 277 -9.97 1.51 17.42
N THR A 278 -10.66 2.30 16.61
CA THR A 278 -10.25 2.66 15.26
C THR A 278 -9.79 4.13 15.20
N TYR A 279 -8.61 4.37 14.63
CA TYR A 279 -8.10 5.68 14.26
C TYR A 279 -8.05 5.79 12.73
N MET A 280 -8.44 6.94 12.19
CA MET A 280 -8.27 7.27 10.78
C MET A 280 -7.20 8.36 10.68
N LEU A 281 -6.07 8.04 10.06
CA LEU A 281 -4.89 8.90 9.97
C LEU A 281 -4.50 9.15 8.51
N ASN A 282 -4.11 10.38 8.21
CA ASN A 282 -3.49 10.77 6.95
C ASN A 282 -1.98 10.51 6.97
N ALA A 283 -1.32 10.59 5.81
CA ALA A 283 0.12 10.32 5.73
C ALA A 283 0.91 11.31 6.59
N GLY A 284 1.77 10.80 7.49
CA GLY A 284 2.50 11.60 8.45
C GLY A 284 1.74 11.91 9.74
N GLU A 285 0.44 11.65 9.81
CA GLU A 285 -0.30 11.74 11.07
C GLU A 285 -0.02 10.51 11.94
N TYR A 286 -0.16 10.69 13.25
CA TYR A 286 0.15 9.65 14.21
C TYR A 286 -0.80 9.67 15.41
N VAL A 287 -0.87 8.54 16.09
CA VAL A 287 -1.47 8.42 17.42
C VAL A 287 -0.42 7.97 18.41
N GLU A 288 -0.40 8.61 19.58
CA GLU A 288 0.48 8.26 20.70
C GLU A 288 -0.36 7.79 21.89
N ARG A 289 0.04 6.70 22.54
CA ARG A 289 -0.72 6.12 23.66
C ARG A 289 0.18 5.28 24.58
N GLU A 290 -0.09 5.36 25.87
CA GLU A 290 0.47 4.44 26.87
C GLU A 290 -0.13 3.04 26.79
N ILE A 291 0.74 2.05 26.91
CA ILE A 291 0.41 0.63 26.96
C ILE A 291 0.91 0.03 28.29
N SER A 292 0.08 -0.82 28.89
CA SER A 292 0.39 -1.50 30.16
C SER A 292 0.23 -3.02 30.08
N THR A 293 -0.39 -3.49 29.01
CA THR A 293 -0.51 -4.90 28.64
C THR A 293 -0.20 -5.04 27.16
N PRO A 294 0.31 -6.19 26.72
CA PRO A 294 0.49 -6.44 25.29
C PRO A 294 -0.81 -6.28 24.49
N GLU A 295 -0.76 -5.58 23.35
CA GLU A 295 -1.93 -5.26 22.53
C GLU A 295 -1.70 -5.61 21.05
N TYR A 296 -2.68 -6.22 20.38
CA TYR A 296 -2.64 -6.48 18.94
C TYR A 296 -3.05 -5.24 18.14
N ILE A 297 -2.31 -4.96 17.07
CA ILE A 297 -2.58 -3.87 16.13
C ILE A 297 -2.86 -4.44 14.75
N ASN A 298 -3.92 -3.95 14.14
CA ASN A 298 -4.27 -4.20 12.74
C ASN A 298 -4.50 -2.86 12.04
N ALA A 299 -3.75 -2.58 10.98
CA ALA A 299 -3.90 -1.37 10.17
C ALA A 299 -4.33 -1.72 8.74
N SER A 300 -5.07 -0.82 8.08
CA SER A 300 -5.47 -1.01 6.68
C SER A 300 -4.34 -0.71 5.68
N LYS A 301 -3.34 0.08 6.09
CA LYS A 301 -2.15 0.45 5.31
C LYS A 301 -0.92 0.46 6.21
N ALA A 302 0.28 0.42 5.63
CA ALA A 302 1.51 0.29 6.40
C ALA A 302 1.73 1.46 7.38
N ILE A 303 2.23 1.14 8.57
CA ILE A 303 2.55 2.10 9.62
C ILE A 303 3.96 1.87 10.16
N LEU A 304 4.58 2.94 10.66
CA LEU A 304 5.76 2.85 11.52
C LEU A 304 5.29 2.80 12.97
N LEU A 305 5.74 1.81 13.72
CA LEU A 305 5.44 1.68 15.15
C LEU A 305 6.72 1.85 15.98
N LEU A 306 6.68 2.85 16.86
CA LEU A 306 7.74 3.14 17.82
C LEU A 306 7.23 2.90 19.24
N GLU A 307 8.08 2.39 20.11
CA GLU A 307 7.81 2.32 21.55
C GLU A 307 8.89 3.10 22.31
N MET A 308 8.47 3.93 23.26
CA MET A 308 9.35 4.56 24.23
C MET A 308 9.19 3.85 25.58
N ALA A 309 10.28 3.32 26.11
CA ALA A 309 10.33 2.66 27.41
C ALA A 309 10.89 3.61 28.46
N GLU A 310 10.05 4.10 29.38
CA GLU A 310 10.45 5.00 30.47
C GLU A 310 10.54 4.24 31.80
N MET A 311 11.68 4.32 32.48
CA MET A 311 11.85 3.72 33.80
C MET A 311 11.06 4.46 34.92
N LYS A 312 10.42 3.70 35.82
CA LYS A 312 9.71 4.14 37.03
C LYS A 312 10.16 3.31 38.25
N ASN A 313 10.59 3.97 39.31
CA ASN A 313 11.10 3.43 40.58
C ASN A 313 12.35 2.53 40.51
N GLY A 314 13.46 3.02 39.96
CA GLY A 314 14.81 2.43 40.06
C GLY A 314 15.50 2.59 41.42
N GLY A 315 14.77 3.02 42.47
CA GLY A 315 15.24 2.96 43.86
C GLY A 315 16.10 4.14 44.36
N SER A 316 16.24 5.23 43.59
CA SER A 316 17.08 6.39 43.95
C SER A 316 16.27 7.64 44.35
N ILE A 317 16.84 8.45 45.24
CA ILE A 317 16.31 9.72 45.76
C ILE A 317 16.43 10.87 44.72
N LEU A 318 17.09 10.62 43.57
CA LEU A 318 17.37 11.60 42.51
C LEU A 318 16.53 11.44 41.22
N GLY A 319 15.60 10.48 41.17
CA GLY A 319 14.54 10.42 40.16
C GLY A 319 14.77 9.41 39.02
N ASP A 320 13.69 8.71 38.68
CA ASP A 320 13.59 7.70 37.62
C ASP A 320 13.26 8.34 36.27
N GLY A 321 13.58 7.70 35.14
CA GLY A 321 13.03 8.11 33.84
C GLY A 321 14.07 8.35 32.76
N ASP A 322 14.99 7.39 32.56
CA ASP A 322 15.78 7.25 31.33
C ASP A 322 14.86 6.57 30.28
N PRO A 323 14.36 7.30 29.26
CA PRO A 323 13.67 6.73 28.12
C PRO A 323 14.65 6.13 27.10
N SER A 324 14.27 4.97 26.57
CA SER A 324 14.84 4.46 25.31
C SER A 324 13.74 4.33 24.26
N MET A 325 14.09 4.59 22.99
CA MET A 325 13.18 4.49 21.85
C MET A 325 13.50 3.26 21.02
N ILE A 326 12.46 2.52 20.62
CA ILE A 326 12.58 1.26 19.89
C ILE A 326 11.70 1.30 18.64
N VAL A 327 12.26 0.94 17.49
CA VAL A 327 11.46 0.57 16.31
C VAL A 327 10.94 -0.85 16.49
N LEU A 328 9.63 -1.01 16.63
CA LEU A 328 9.04 -2.32 16.87
C LEU A 328 8.88 -3.09 15.55
N PRO A 329 9.43 -4.32 15.45
CA PRO A 329 9.24 -5.14 14.26
C PRO A 329 7.79 -5.61 14.13
N SER A 330 7.25 -5.50 12.93
CA SER A 330 5.96 -6.09 12.56
C SER A 330 6.04 -7.61 12.45
N ILE A 331 4.89 -8.29 12.48
CA ILE A 331 4.81 -9.76 12.41
C ILE A 331 5.43 -10.30 11.10
N SER A 332 5.31 -9.57 10.00
CA SER A 332 5.89 -9.95 8.70
C SER A 332 7.42 -9.83 8.67
N GLN A 333 8.01 -9.04 9.58
CA GLN A 333 9.46 -8.84 9.71
C GLN A 333 10.11 -9.82 10.70
N PHE A 334 9.34 -10.74 11.29
CA PHE A 334 9.86 -11.75 12.20
C PHE A 334 10.85 -12.67 11.50
N SER A 335 11.84 -13.18 12.25
CA SER A 335 12.82 -14.14 11.75
C SER A 335 12.94 -15.34 12.67
N ASN A 336 13.70 -16.34 12.26
CA ASN A 336 13.85 -17.60 12.99
C ASN A 336 15.14 -17.68 13.81
N ASN A 337 16.06 -16.72 13.65
CA ASN A 337 17.41 -16.77 14.19
C ASN A 337 18.04 -15.37 14.29
N TYR A 338 18.38 -14.92 15.49
CA TYR A 338 19.08 -13.65 15.73
C TYR A 338 20.43 -13.86 16.39
N ILE A 339 21.44 -13.15 15.92
CA ILE A 339 22.78 -13.13 16.50
C ILE A 339 23.06 -11.70 16.91
N PHE A 340 23.47 -11.52 18.16
CA PHE A 340 23.59 -10.21 18.75
C PHE A 340 24.70 -10.18 19.81
N SER A 341 24.95 -8.99 20.30
CA SER A 341 25.92 -8.73 21.37
C SER A 341 25.32 -7.74 22.34
N LEU A 342 25.61 -7.88 23.62
CA LEU A 342 25.15 -6.94 24.64
C LEU A 342 26.01 -5.66 24.60
N PRO A 343 25.43 -4.45 24.72
CA PRO A 343 26.15 -3.23 25.02
C PRO A 343 27.10 -3.36 26.22
N THR A 344 28.31 -2.83 26.08
CA THR A 344 29.40 -2.93 27.08
C THR A 344 30.03 -1.57 27.32
N GLY A 345 30.27 -1.15 28.56
CA GLY A 345 30.73 0.21 28.82
C GLY A 345 31.33 0.41 30.20
N VAL A 346 31.82 1.64 30.44
CA VAL A 346 32.47 2.06 31.69
C VAL A 346 31.47 2.07 32.86
N ASN A 347 30.18 2.01 32.55
CA ASN A 347 29.08 1.91 33.48
C ASN A 347 28.22 0.70 33.14
N VAL A 348 28.14 -0.27 34.05
CA VAL A 348 27.49 -1.57 33.83
C VAL A 348 25.96 -1.40 33.81
N PHE A 349 25.28 -1.95 32.81
CA PHE A 349 23.84 -2.23 32.90
C PHE A 349 23.63 -3.38 33.87
N ASP A 350 22.66 -3.25 34.76
CA ASP A 350 22.41 -4.23 35.82
C ASP A 350 21.70 -5.48 35.28
N GLU A 351 20.91 -5.31 34.21
CA GLU A 351 20.09 -6.36 33.62
C GLU A 351 19.90 -6.16 32.11
N HIS A 352 19.82 -7.28 31.39
CA HIS A 352 19.51 -7.31 29.96
C HIS A 352 18.41 -8.32 29.68
N HIS A 353 17.50 -7.95 28.80
CA HIS A 353 16.30 -8.73 28.54
C HIS A 353 16.00 -8.78 27.04
N ILE A 354 15.42 -9.89 26.62
CA ILE A 354 14.90 -10.09 25.27
C ILE A 354 13.40 -10.30 25.37
N VAL A 355 12.63 -9.41 24.74
CA VAL A 355 11.21 -9.65 24.49
C VAL A 355 11.08 -10.44 23.19
N VAL A 356 10.46 -11.62 23.26
CA VAL A 356 10.14 -12.48 22.12
C VAL A 356 8.63 -12.48 21.90
N THR A 357 8.21 -12.13 20.69
CA THR A 357 6.82 -12.25 20.25
C THR A 357 6.70 -13.40 19.25
N ILE A 358 5.86 -14.39 19.56
CA ILE A 358 5.75 -15.63 18.76
C ILE A 358 4.32 -16.15 18.74
N GLU A 359 3.89 -16.85 17.70
CA GLU A 359 2.62 -17.59 17.74
C GLU A 359 2.62 -18.60 18.90
N SER A 360 1.58 -18.57 19.74
CA SER A 360 1.54 -19.26 21.04
C SER A 360 1.74 -20.78 20.94
N LYS A 361 1.32 -21.40 19.83
CA LYS A 361 1.56 -22.83 19.56
C LYS A 361 3.04 -23.20 19.48
N HIS A 362 3.93 -22.23 19.29
CA HIS A 362 5.38 -22.42 19.14
C HIS A 362 6.21 -21.90 20.34
N GLN A 363 5.57 -21.40 21.41
CA GLN A 363 6.25 -20.73 22.53
C GLN A 363 7.38 -21.54 23.20
N HIS A 364 7.31 -22.88 23.18
CA HIS A 364 8.27 -23.76 23.89
C HIS A 364 9.55 -24.08 23.11
N GLY A 365 9.67 -23.61 21.86
CA GLY A 365 10.79 -23.95 20.98
C GLY A 365 11.95 -22.96 20.97
N ILE A 366 11.93 -21.93 21.81
CA ILE A 366 13.00 -20.92 21.87
C ILE A 366 14.26 -21.49 22.52
N LEU A 367 15.40 -21.29 21.86
CA LEU A 367 16.74 -21.59 22.33
C LEU A 367 17.54 -20.29 22.46
N LEU A 368 18.17 -20.07 23.61
CA LEU A 368 19.17 -19.03 23.84
C LEU A 368 20.53 -19.72 24.03
N ASP A 369 21.51 -19.34 23.20
CA ASP A 369 22.85 -19.94 23.12
C ASP A 369 22.83 -21.48 23.02
N GLY A 370 21.85 -21.98 22.26
CA GLY A 370 21.65 -23.42 22.04
C GLY A 370 20.95 -24.16 23.18
N VAL A 371 20.55 -23.48 24.25
CA VAL A 371 19.87 -24.05 25.42
C VAL A 371 18.41 -23.60 25.45
N HIS A 372 17.50 -24.48 25.85
CA HIS A 372 16.09 -24.12 26.06
C HIS A 372 15.98 -22.97 27.08
N ALA A 373 15.50 -21.83 26.61
CA ALA A 373 15.33 -20.65 27.45
C ALA A 373 14.04 -20.79 28.28
N THR A 374 14.09 -20.34 29.54
CA THR A 374 12.90 -20.28 30.40
C THR A 374 12.46 -18.82 30.50
N ALA A 375 11.25 -18.52 30.02
CA ALA A 375 10.72 -17.17 30.08
C ALA A 375 10.39 -16.79 31.53
N GLU A 376 10.77 -15.57 31.91
CA GLU A 376 10.44 -15.00 33.22
C GLU A 376 8.98 -14.57 33.29
N TYR A 377 8.49 -14.01 32.19
CA TYR A 377 7.13 -13.54 32.02
C TYR A 377 6.57 -14.09 30.72
N ILE A 378 5.29 -14.47 30.76
CA ILE A 378 4.53 -14.96 29.62
C ILE A 378 3.20 -14.23 29.60
N TYR A 379 2.93 -13.52 28.51
CA TYR A 379 1.65 -12.88 28.26
C TYR A 379 1.04 -13.41 26.98
N TYR A 380 -0.29 -13.40 26.92
CA TYR A 380 -1.05 -13.88 25.78
C TYR A 380 -1.81 -12.73 25.13
N VAL A 381 -1.75 -12.67 23.80
CA VAL A 381 -2.47 -11.69 22.99
C VAL A 381 -3.23 -12.44 21.91
N SER A 382 -4.52 -12.16 21.78
CA SER A 382 -5.34 -12.72 20.69
C SER A 382 -5.39 -11.76 19.52
N ASP A 383 -5.26 -12.28 18.30
CA ASP A 383 -5.73 -11.59 17.10
C ASP A 383 -7.26 -11.69 17.07
N PRO A 384 -8.00 -10.57 17.17
CA PRO A 384 -9.46 -10.58 17.19
C PRO A 384 -10.09 -11.17 15.92
N ASP A 385 -9.39 -11.09 14.78
CA ASP A 385 -9.94 -11.37 13.46
C ASP A 385 -9.58 -12.78 12.95
N ARG A 386 -8.52 -13.44 13.47
CA ARG A 386 -7.93 -14.63 12.83
C ARG A 386 -7.80 -15.90 13.66
N LEU A 387 -8.37 -16.01 14.87
CA LEU A 387 -8.18 -17.15 15.79
C LEU A 387 -6.70 -17.43 16.15
N THR A 388 -5.75 -16.65 15.65
CA THR A 388 -4.33 -16.71 15.94
C THR A 388 -4.06 -16.07 17.29
N HIS A 389 -3.16 -16.67 18.07
CA HIS A 389 -2.81 -16.20 19.40
C HIS A 389 -1.30 -16.03 19.46
N PHE A 390 -0.82 -14.91 19.98
CA PHE A 390 0.59 -14.64 20.20
C PHE A 390 0.94 -14.74 21.68
N SER A 391 2.14 -15.22 21.95
CA SER A 391 2.78 -15.20 23.26
C SER A 391 3.90 -14.17 23.23
N VAL A 392 3.96 -13.35 24.28
CA VAL A 392 5.05 -12.42 24.56
C VAL A 392 5.85 -13.01 25.71
N LEU A 393 7.09 -13.38 25.42
CA LEU A 393 8.00 -14.11 26.31
C LEU A 393 9.17 -13.19 26.65
N VAL A 394 9.48 -13.01 27.92
CA VAL A 394 10.62 -12.19 28.36
C VAL A 394 11.71 -13.08 28.92
N TYR A 395 12.93 -12.97 28.38
CA TYR A 395 14.09 -13.74 28.80
C TYR A 395 15.18 -12.80 29.33
N GLU A 396 15.76 -13.12 30.49
CA GLU A 396 16.99 -12.48 30.96
C GLU A 396 18.19 -13.06 30.20
N VAL A 397 19.12 -12.21 29.76
CA VAL A 397 20.37 -12.59 29.09
C VAL A 397 21.55 -11.95 29.78
N SER A 398 22.65 -12.68 29.91
CA SER A 398 23.88 -12.18 30.54
C SER A 398 25.11 -12.82 29.89
N GLY A 399 26.26 -12.19 30.10
CA GLY A 399 27.53 -12.61 29.51
C GLY A 399 28.01 -11.63 28.44
N LEU A 400 29.33 -11.52 28.33
CA LEU A 400 29.94 -10.70 27.27
C LEU A 400 30.18 -11.56 26.03
N GLY A 401 30.08 -10.93 24.87
CA GLY A 401 30.39 -11.57 23.59
C GLY A 401 29.16 -11.76 22.72
N ARG A 402 29.22 -12.79 21.86
CA ARG A 402 28.19 -13.12 20.88
C ARG A 402 27.15 -14.05 21.50
N HIS A 403 25.89 -13.65 21.41
CA HIS A 403 24.72 -14.45 21.76
C HIS A 403 23.92 -14.84 20.53
N HIS A 404 23.13 -15.90 20.68
CA HIS A 404 22.30 -16.48 19.65
C HIS A 404 20.93 -16.85 20.20
N ILE A 405 19.86 -16.28 19.67
CA ILE A 405 18.48 -16.70 19.98
C ILE A 405 17.81 -17.23 18.71
N GLN A 406 17.24 -18.43 18.79
CA GLN A 406 16.63 -19.11 17.64
C GLN A 406 15.47 -20.00 18.07
N HIS A 407 14.69 -20.46 17.10
CA HIS A 407 13.67 -21.47 17.33
C HIS A 407 14.15 -22.86 16.87
N LEU A 408 13.70 -23.93 17.56
CA LEU A 408 14.03 -25.33 17.22
C LEU A 408 13.67 -25.73 15.78
N SER A 409 12.61 -25.13 15.25
CA SER A 409 12.17 -25.27 13.86
C SER A 409 12.53 -24.00 13.09
N ALA A 410 13.25 -24.17 11.97
CA ALA A 410 13.62 -23.09 11.06
C ALA A 410 12.42 -22.46 10.35
N ASP A 411 11.27 -23.13 10.29
CA ASP A 411 10.05 -22.61 9.65
C ASP A 411 9.26 -21.66 10.57
N VAL A 412 9.60 -21.61 11.85
CA VAL A 412 8.92 -20.77 12.83
C VAL A 412 9.68 -19.47 13.00
N LYS A 413 8.96 -18.37 12.77
CA LYS A 413 9.46 -17.00 12.93
C LYS A 413 8.91 -16.38 14.21
N PHE A 414 9.70 -15.51 14.83
CA PHE A 414 9.35 -14.73 16.01
C PHE A 414 10.01 -13.35 15.92
N GLY A 415 9.41 -12.35 16.55
CA GLY A 415 10.01 -11.03 16.72
C GLY A 415 10.87 -11.02 17.98
N ALA A 416 11.97 -10.28 17.96
CA ALA A 416 12.85 -10.16 19.12
C ALA A 416 13.37 -8.73 19.28
N VAL A 417 13.21 -8.16 20.48
CA VAL A 417 13.72 -6.85 20.89
C VAL A 417 14.63 -7.05 22.09
N LEU A 418 15.81 -6.44 22.05
CA LEU A 418 16.75 -6.40 23.17
C LEU A 418 16.60 -5.06 23.88
N TYR A 419 16.57 -5.09 25.20
CA TYR A 419 16.61 -3.91 26.03
C TYR A 419 17.40 -4.20 27.30
N GLY A 420 17.94 -3.15 27.91
CA GLY A 420 18.62 -3.26 29.19
C GLY A 420 18.33 -2.08 30.08
N ALA A 421 18.55 -2.29 31.37
CA ALA A 421 18.40 -1.25 32.38
C ALA A 421 19.52 -1.32 33.41
N GLY A 422 19.78 -0.18 34.03
CA GLY A 422 20.64 -0.05 35.19
C GLY A 422 20.35 1.27 35.91
N ASP A 423 21.15 1.57 36.93
CA ASP A 423 21.02 2.82 37.69
C ASP A 423 21.08 4.06 36.77
N HIS A 424 19.90 4.68 36.57
CA HIS A 424 19.66 5.81 35.67
C HIS A 424 20.07 5.57 34.21
N LYS A 425 19.97 4.32 33.71
CA LYS A 425 20.45 3.89 32.38
C LYS A 425 19.45 2.95 31.70
N SER A 426 19.14 3.16 30.44
CA SER A 426 18.35 2.23 29.62
C SER A 426 18.89 2.16 28.19
N TYR A 427 18.53 1.12 27.43
CA TYR A 427 18.71 1.07 25.99
C TYR A 427 17.70 0.09 25.39
N GLY A 428 17.46 0.19 24.09
CA GLY A 428 16.52 -0.69 23.42
C GLY A 428 16.68 -0.65 21.91
N HIS A 429 16.60 -1.82 21.27
CA HIS A 429 16.52 -1.93 19.81
C HIS A 429 15.99 -3.30 19.38
N PRO A 430 15.46 -3.43 18.15
CA PRO A 430 15.21 -4.75 17.57
C PRO A 430 16.51 -5.56 17.44
N LEU A 431 16.47 -6.87 17.70
CA LEU A 431 17.60 -7.74 17.41
C LEU A 431 17.79 -7.95 15.90
N GLY A 432 16.71 -7.85 15.14
CA GLY A 432 16.71 -8.01 13.71
C GLY A 432 15.34 -7.81 13.09
N MET A 433 15.32 -7.52 11.79
CA MET A 433 14.10 -7.39 11.00
C MET A 433 14.32 -8.05 9.64
N GLU A 434 13.37 -8.84 9.17
CA GLU A 434 13.30 -9.24 7.77
C GLU A 434 12.72 -8.06 6.95
N LEU A 435 13.62 -7.24 6.42
CA LEU A 435 13.28 -6.06 5.64
C LEU A 435 13.13 -6.41 4.16
N GLN A 436 12.13 -5.82 3.51
CA GLN A 436 11.91 -5.89 2.06
C GLN A 436 11.96 -4.48 1.48
N THR A 437 12.68 -4.29 0.38
CA THR A 437 12.89 -2.97 -0.24
C THR A 437 12.06 -2.74 -1.49
N GLU A 438 11.40 -3.78 -2.00
CA GLU A 438 10.49 -3.70 -3.13
C GLU A 438 9.07 -3.49 -2.61
N ASP A 439 8.41 -2.43 -3.08
CA ASP A 439 7.10 -2.02 -2.58
C ASP A 439 6.06 -3.14 -2.73
N CYS A 440 6.15 -3.93 -3.80
CA CYS A 440 5.19 -4.99 -4.10
C CYS A 440 5.39 -6.31 -3.36
N VAL A 441 6.54 -6.54 -2.72
CA VAL A 441 6.78 -7.79 -1.97
C VAL A 441 5.99 -7.79 -0.67
N SER A 442 5.70 -6.61 -0.12
CA SER A 442 4.77 -6.42 1.00
C SER A 442 3.31 -6.78 0.66
N ALA A 443 3.02 -7.10 -0.62
CA ALA A 443 1.71 -7.39 -1.17
C ALA A 443 0.65 -6.33 -0.77
N PRO A 444 0.91 -5.04 -1.03
CA PRO A 444 0.12 -3.95 -0.47
C PRO A 444 -1.29 -3.84 -1.08
N CYS A 445 -1.53 -4.49 -2.22
CA CYS A 445 -2.81 -4.48 -2.92
C CYS A 445 -3.80 -5.45 -2.30
N GLN A 446 -4.96 -4.91 -1.91
CA GLN A 446 -6.08 -5.64 -1.34
C GLN A 446 -6.97 -6.25 -2.43
N ASN A 447 -7.90 -7.11 -2.01
CA ASN A 447 -8.98 -7.64 -2.84
C ASN A 447 -8.54 -8.29 -4.18
N GLY A 448 -7.36 -8.91 -4.19
CA GLY A 448 -6.80 -9.57 -5.37
C GLY A 448 -6.18 -8.60 -6.39
N GLY A 449 -5.93 -7.35 -6.01
CA GLY A 449 -5.18 -6.39 -6.82
C GLY A 449 -3.77 -6.87 -7.14
N THR A 450 -3.31 -6.57 -8.35
CA THR A 450 -1.95 -6.85 -8.79
C THR A 450 -1.07 -5.65 -8.49
N CYS A 451 -0.02 -5.84 -7.69
CA CYS A 451 0.93 -4.78 -7.41
C CYS A 451 1.93 -4.64 -8.56
N GLU A 452 2.18 -3.40 -8.98
CA GLU A 452 3.22 -3.05 -9.93
C GLU A 452 4.21 -2.08 -9.28
N ASP A 453 5.48 -2.48 -9.25
CA ASP A 453 6.57 -1.73 -8.65
C ASP A 453 6.95 -0.58 -9.59
N LEU A 454 6.98 0.66 -9.08
CA LEU A 454 7.37 1.87 -9.81
C LEU A 454 8.68 2.41 -9.24
N PHE A 455 9.24 3.42 -9.90
CA PHE A 455 10.59 3.92 -9.57
C PHE A 455 10.76 4.45 -8.11
N ILE A 456 9.70 4.97 -7.49
CA ILE A 456 9.68 5.62 -6.16
C ILE A 456 8.56 5.07 -5.24
N ASN A 457 7.62 4.28 -5.77
CA ASN A 457 6.46 3.77 -5.05
C ASN A 457 5.93 2.53 -5.80
N PHE A 458 4.80 1.97 -5.39
CA PHE A 458 4.03 1.01 -6.18
C PHE A 458 2.71 1.58 -6.67
N ARG A 459 1.99 0.82 -7.50
CA ARG A 459 0.56 1.01 -7.73
C ARG A 459 -0.18 -0.31 -7.73
N CYS A 460 -1.45 -0.27 -7.36
CA CYS A 460 -2.32 -1.43 -7.42
C CYS A 460 -3.22 -1.41 -8.66
N ILE A 461 -3.09 -2.45 -9.48
CA ILE A 461 -4.01 -2.72 -10.58
C ILE A 461 -5.19 -3.49 -10.01
N CYS A 462 -6.31 -2.79 -9.82
CA CYS A 462 -7.49 -3.38 -9.21
C CYS A 462 -8.23 -4.33 -10.15
N PRO A 463 -8.72 -5.49 -9.65
CA PRO A 463 -9.63 -6.32 -10.38
C PRO A 463 -10.95 -5.59 -10.59
N ASN A 464 -11.72 -6.01 -11.60
CA ASN A 464 -13.03 -5.41 -11.87
C ASN A 464 -13.92 -5.47 -10.62
N GLY A 465 -14.45 -4.32 -10.22
CA GLY A 465 -15.29 -4.20 -9.02
C GLY A 465 -14.53 -3.74 -7.76
N PHE A 466 -13.23 -3.47 -7.84
CA PHE A 466 -12.47 -2.83 -6.76
C PHE A 466 -11.79 -1.56 -7.25
N TYR A 467 -11.62 -0.59 -6.34
CA TYR A 467 -11.03 0.72 -6.57
C TYR A 467 -10.37 1.24 -5.28
N GLY A 468 -9.71 2.39 -5.36
CA GLY A 468 -8.84 2.90 -4.30
C GLY A 468 -7.37 2.58 -4.58
N ASP A 469 -6.48 3.27 -3.88
CA ASP A 469 -5.04 3.26 -4.16
C ASP A 469 -4.43 1.87 -3.89
N LEU A 470 -5.04 1.09 -3.00
CA LEU A 470 -4.69 -0.28 -2.67
C LEU A 470 -5.76 -1.29 -3.12
N CYS A 471 -6.73 -0.89 -3.95
CA CYS A 471 -7.92 -1.70 -4.24
C CYS A 471 -8.73 -2.05 -3.00
N GLU A 472 -8.61 -1.25 -1.94
CA GLU A 472 -9.25 -1.45 -0.64
C GLU A 472 -10.77 -1.27 -0.71
N THR A 473 -11.26 -0.55 -1.73
CA THR A 473 -12.67 -0.22 -1.84
C THR A 473 -13.34 -1.14 -2.86
N GLY A 474 -14.26 -1.98 -2.40
CA GLY A 474 -15.11 -2.75 -3.30
C GLY A 474 -16.31 -1.95 -3.77
N ILE A 475 -16.57 -1.94 -5.08
CA ILE A 475 -17.92 -1.73 -5.61
C ILE A 475 -18.67 -3.01 -5.33
N CYS A 476 -19.43 -3.03 -4.25
CA CYS A 476 -20.87 -3.33 -4.25
C CYS A 476 -21.33 -3.07 -2.80
N HIS A 477 -22.00 -1.95 -2.52
CA HIS A 477 -22.94 -1.94 -1.40
C HIS A 477 -24.09 -2.86 -1.81
N PRO A 478 -24.29 -4.03 -1.19
CA PRO A 478 -25.42 -4.86 -1.56
C PRO A 478 -26.67 -4.15 -1.05
N GLN A 479 -27.38 -3.49 -1.96
CA GLN A 479 -28.82 -3.44 -1.78
C GLN A 479 -29.30 -4.90 -1.73
N PRO A 480 -30.30 -5.20 -0.89
CA PRO A 480 -30.87 -6.53 -0.83
C PRO A 480 -31.24 -7.01 -2.25
N ALA A 481 -30.78 -8.20 -2.65
CA ALA A 481 -31.01 -8.74 -4.00
C ALA A 481 -31.57 -10.18 -3.91
N ASP A 482 -32.52 -10.49 -4.79
CA ASP A 482 -33.11 -11.82 -4.94
C ASP A 482 -32.64 -12.40 -6.28
N MET A 483 -31.99 -13.56 -6.26
CA MET A 483 -31.38 -14.13 -7.47
C MET A 483 -31.95 -15.52 -7.77
N ILE A 484 -32.50 -15.70 -8.97
CA ILE A 484 -33.03 -16.98 -9.45
C ILE A 484 -32.04 -17.58 -10.43
N PHE A 485 -31.43 -18.71 -10.08
CA PHE A 485 -30.64 -19.52 -11.01
C PHE A 485 -31.53 -20.60 -11.65
N ILE A 486 -31.64 -20.58 -12.97
CA ILE A 486 -32.33 -21.58 -13.77
C ILE A 486 -31.27 -22.45 -14.46
N LEU A 487 -31.16 -23.70 -14.02
CA LEU A 487 -30.12 -24.64 -14.43
C LEU A 487 -30.69 -25.72 -15.34
N ASP A 488 -30.12 -25.83 -16.55
CA ASP A 488 -30.45 -26.89 -17.49
C ASP A 488 -29.94 -28.24 -16.97
N SER A 489 -30.81 -29.25 -17.00
CA SER A 489 -30.53 -30.63 -16.64
C SER A 489 -30.96 -31.60 -17.75
N SER A 490 -31.08 -31.12 -19.00
CA SER A 490 -31.53 -31.93 -20.13
C SER A 490 -30.48 -32.94 -20.62
N VAL A 491 -30.90 -33.84 -21.51
CA VAL A 491 -30.04 -34.93 -22.05
C VAL A 491 -28.93 -34.45 -22.98
N SER A 492 -28.88 -33.17 -23.37
CA SER A 492 -27.76 -32.61 -24.15
C SER A 492 -26.46 -32.53 -23.37
N GLN A 493 -26.54 -32.59 -22.03
CA GLN A 493 -25.40 -32.53 -21.11
C GLN A 493 -25.22 -33.83 -20.31
N THR A 494 -24.02 -34.00 -19.75
CA THR A 494 -23.67 -35.09 -18.84
C THR A 494 -23.94 -34.71 -17.38
N GLU A 495 -24.03 -35.71 -16.48
CA GLU A 495 -24.07 -35.45 -15.04
C GLU A 495 -22.85 -34.67 -14.54
N GLU A 496 -21.68 -34.91 -15.12
CA GLU A 496 -20.46 -34.15 -14.82
C GLU A 496 -20.60 -32.66 -15.17
N ASN A 497 -21.13 -32.36 -16.36
CA ASN A 497 -21.38 -30.98 -16.79
C ASN A 497 -22.45 -30.29 -15.92
N PHE A 498 -23.44 -31.04 -15.45
CA PHE A 498 -24.41 -30.53 -14.48
C PHE A 498 -23.73 -30.16 -13.14
N ARG A 499 -22.78 -30.98 -12.64
CA ARG A 499 -22.01 -30.63 -11.44
C ARG A 499 -21.20 -29.34 -11.62
N LYS A 500 -20.62 -29.12 -12.79
CA LYS A 500 -19.91 -27.86 -13.10
C LYS A 500 -20.84 -26.62 -13.03
N GLN A 501 -22.12 -26.76 -13.37
CA GLN A 501 -23.10 -25.69 -13.14
C GLN A 501 -23.37 -25.46 -11.64
N LEU A 502 -23.44 -26.53 -10.84
CA LEU A 502 -23.59 -26.40 -9.38
C LEU A 502 -22.37 -25.73 -8.74
N ASP A 503 -21.16 -26.10 -9.17
CA ASP A 503 -19.91 -25.48 -8.72
C ASP A 503 -19.86 -24.00 -9.11
N PHE A 504 -20.33 -23.66 -10.31
CA PHE A 504 -20.47 -22.28 -10.74
C PHE A 504 -21.38 -21.46 -9.82
N VAL A 505 -22.58 -21.96 -9.49
CA VAL A 505 -23.50 -21.27 -8.57
C VAL A 505 -22.89 -21.20 -7.16
N SER A 506 -22.25 -22.27 -6.69
CA SER A 506 -21.54 -22.30 -5.40
C SER A 506 -20.44 -21.24 -5.34
N ASN A 507 -19.60 -21.11 -6.38
CA ASN A 507 -18.55 -20.10 -6.44
C ASN A 507 -19.12 -18.68 -6.55
N PHE A 508 -20.25 -18.51 -7.24
CA PHE A 508 -20.95 -17.23 -7.26
C PHE A 508 -21.37 -16.79 -5.85
N THR A 509 -21.84 -17.72 -5.00
CA THR A 509 -22.27 -17.40 -3.63
C THR A 509 -21.15 -16.87 -2.73
N ASP A 510 -19.88 -17.08 -3.08
CA ASP A 510 -18.73 -16.50 -2.36
C ASP A 510 -18.48 -15.03 -2.69
N GLN A 511 -19.04 -14.54 -3.79
CA GLN A 511 -18.81 -13.18 -4.28
C GLN A 511 -19.87 -12.18 -3.79
N VAL A 512 -20.85 -12.65 -3.01
CA VAL A 512 -21.99 -11.84 -2.52
C VAL A 512 -22.28 -12.14 -1.05
N LEU A 513 -22.78 -11.16 -0.31
CA LEU A 513 -23.23 -11.37 1.07
C LEU A 513 -24.57 -12.13 1.08
N ILE A 514 -24.57 -13.38 1.52
CA ILE A 514 -25.77 -14.22 1.68
C ILE A 514 -26.39 -13.99 3.05
N GLY A 515 -27.63 -13.49 3.08
CA GLY A 515 -28.31 -13.17 4.33
C GLY A 515 -29.77 -12.77 4.15
N PRO A 516 -30.58 -12.84 5.22
CA PRO A 516 -31.99 -12.45 5.18
C PRO A 516 -32.20 -10.95 4.88
N ASN A 517 -31.18 -10.12 5.14
CA ASN A 517 -31.19 -8.70 4.84
C ASN A 517 -30.36 -8.35 3.59
N ASP A 518 -29.70 -9.34 2.97
CA ASP A 518 -28.69 -9.13 1.92
C ASP A 518 -29.08 -9.89 0.64
N THR A 519 -28.22 -10.72 0.07
CA THR A 519 -28.56 -11.55 -1.09
C THR A 519 -29.29 -12.83 -0.67
N GLN A 520 -30.38 -13.16 -1.36
CA GLN A 520 -31.12 -14.40 -1.22
C GLN A 520 -31.15 -15.14 -2.57
N ILE A 521 -30.89 -16.44 -2.56
CA ILE A 521 -30.75 -17.25 -3.79
C ILE A 521 -31.86 -18.32 -3.85
N CYS A 522 -32.46 -18.44 -5.03
CA CYS A 522 -33.42 -19.47 -5.42
C CYS A 522 -32.82 -20.29 -6.57
N VAL A 523 -33.00 -21.62 -6.54
CA VAL A 523 -32.52 -22.51 -7.61
C VAL A 523 -33.69 -23.30 -8.20
N ILE A 524 -33.81 -23.21 -9.53
CA ILE A 524 -34.74 -23.96 -10.36
C ILE A 524 -33.94 -24.84 -11.30
N THR A 525 -34.21 -26.14 -11.33
CA THR A 525 -33.66 -27.04 -12.35
C THR A 525 -34.74 -27.40 -13.36
N PHE A 526 -34.36 -27.64 -14.62
CA PHE A 526 -35.32 -28.05 -15.64
C PHE A 526 -34.78 -29.06 -16.65
N SER A 527 -35.68 -29.92 -17.09
CA SER A 527 -35.53 -30.75 -18.28
C SER A 527 -36.91 -30.97 -18.91
N SER A 528 -37.46 -32.20 -18.90
CA SER A 528 -38.85 -32.48 -19.30
C SER A 528 -39.84 -31.83 -18.33
N ASP A 529 -39.46 -31.83 -17.05
CA ASP A 529 -40.17 -31.26 -15.91
C ASP A 529 -39.34 -30.13 -15.29
N VAL A 530 -39.98 -29.28 -14.49
CA VAL A 530 -39.36 -28.14 -13.81
C VAL A 530 -39.47 -28.36 -12.31
N HIS A 531 -38.33 -28.25 -11.62
CA HIS A 531 -38.25 -28.42 -10.17
C HIS A 531 -37.77 -27.12 -9.53
N LEU A 532 -38.56 -26.60 -8.58
CA LEU A 532 -38.07 -25.61 -7.62
C LEU A 532 -37.34 -26.39 -6.54
N GLU A 533 -36.01 -26.32 -6.52
CA GLU A 533 -35.21 -27.10 -5.57
C GLU A 533 -35.26 -26.45 -4.17
N PHE A 534 -35.16 -25.12 -4.12
CA PHE A 534 -35.43 -24.32 -2.92
C PHE A 534 -35.73 -22.87 -3.29
N ASP A 535 -36.51 -22.20 -2.42
CA ASP A 535 -36.89 -20.79 -2.55
C ASP A 535 -35.87 -19.84 -1.87
N PHE A 536 -36.15 -18.53 -1.90
CA PHE A 536 -35.30 -17.49 -1.28
C PHE A 536 -35.21 -17.56 0.25
N TYR A 537 -36.14 -18.28 0.91
CA TYR A 537 -36.24 -18.31 2.37
C TYR A 537 -35.53 -19.52 2.99
N THR A 538 -35.48 -20.64 2.26
CA THR A 538 -35.07 -21.95 2.77
C THR A 538 -33.63 -21.94 3.32
N HIS A 539 -32.70 -21.25 2.66
CA HIS A 539 -31.30 -21.17 3.06
C HIS A 539 -30.87 -19.71 3.27
N ARG A 540 -30.57 -19.34 4.52
CA ARG A 540 -30.34 -17.93 4.94
C ARG A 540 -28.89 -17.57 5.21
N ASN A 541 -27.97 -18.51 5.03
CA ASN A 541 -26.53 -18.29 5.18
C ASN A 541 -25.78 -19.11 4.13
N ASN A 542 -24.57 -18.67 3.81
CA ASN A 542 -23.78 -19.25 2.72
C ASN A 542 -23.47 -20.75 2.95
N VAL A 543 -23.19 -21.15 4.20
CA VAL A 543 -22.84 -22.54 4.54
C VAL A 543 -23.98 -23.51 4.19
N THR A 544 -25.21 -23.21 4.63
CA THR A 544 -26.38 -24.06 4.35
C THR A 544 -26.79 -24.04 2.88
N LEU A 545 -26.62 -22.89 2.22
CA LEU A 545 -26.95 -22.73 0.81
C LEU A 545 -26.01 -23.55 -0.08
N LYS A 546 -24.70 -23.50 0.15
CA LYS A 546 -23.71 -24.29 -0.59
C LYS A 546 -23.94 -25.79 -0.46
N ALA A 547 -24.20 -26.26 0.75
CA ALA A 547 -24.50 -27.67 0.99
C ALA A 547 -25.76 -28.12 0.21
N ALA A 548 -26.78 -27.27 0.14
CA ALA A 548 -27.99 -27.55 -0.62
C ALA A 548 -27.75 -27.57 -2.15
N ILE A 549 -26.99 -26.59 -2.67
CA ILE A 549 -26.60 -26.53 -4.10
C ILE A 549 -25.83 -27.79 -4.49
N GLN A 550 -24.81 -28.16 -3.72
CA GLN A 550 -23.97 -29.33 -4.02
C GLN A 550 -24.72 -30.66 -3.89
N GLY A 551 -25.84 -30.70 -3.16
CA GLY A 551 -26.69 -31.88 -3.01
C GLY A 551 -27.67 -32.14 -4.17
N LEU A 552 -27.79 -31.23 -5.13
CA LEU A 552 -28.74 -31.35 -6.24
C LEU A 552 -28.36 -32.48 -7.21
N LYS A 553 -29.37 -33.22 -7.69
CA LYS A 553 -29.20 -34.38 -8.56
C LYS A 553 -29.53 -34.06 -10.01
N PHE A 554 -28.75 -34.63 -10.93
CA PHE A 554 -29.02 -34.56 -12.37
C PHE A 554 -30.30 -35.33 -12.73
N LYS A 555 -31.24 -34.67 -13.41
CA LYS A 555 -32.56 -35.18 -13.81
C LYS A 555 -32.75 -35.05 -15.33
N PRO A 556 -32.29 -36.03 -16.13
CA PRO A 556 -32.29 -35.94 -17.59
C PRO A 556 -33.68 -35.87 -18.21
N GLY A 557 -33.83 -35.12 -19.29
CA GLY A 557 -35.08 -34.97 -20.05
C GLY A 557 -34.90 -34.07 -21.29
N ILE A 558 -36.00 -33.67 -21.94
CA ILE A 558 -35.97 -32.69 -23.05
C ILE A 558 -35.68 -31.27 -22.52
N THR A 559 -35.45 -30.28 -23.38
CA THR A 559 -35.10 -28.90 -22.94
C THR A 559 -36.34 -27.99 -22.93
N ARG A 560 -37.03 -27.87 -21.78
CA ARG A 560 -38.24 -27.02 -21.58
C ARG A 560 -37.96 -25.67 -20.92
N THR A 561 -37.13 -24.85 -21.55
CA THR A 561 -36.78 -23.50 -21.08
C THR A 561 -38.04 -22.63 -20.89
N ASP A 562 -39.06 -22.81 -21.72
CA ASP A 562 -40.36 -22.14 -21.63
C ASP A 562 -41.04 -22.35 -20.25
N LYS A 563 -41.09 -23.60 -19.77
CA LYS A 563 -41.69 -23.91 -18.47
C LYS A 563 -40.84 -23.40 -17.31
N ALA A 564 -39.52 -23.41 -17.46
CA ALA A 564 -38.61 -22.92 -16.42
C ALA A 564 -38.80 -21.41 -16.19
N LEU A 565 -38.92 -20.63 -17.27
CA LEU A 565 -39.24 -19.20 -17.22
C LEU A 565 -40.63 -18.93 -16.60
N GLN A 566 -41.64 -19.74 -16.95
CA GLN A 566 -42.96 -19.67 -16.30
C GLN A 566 -42.86 -19.88 -14.78
N LYS A 567 -42.08 -20.86 -14.34
CA LYS A 567 -41.89 -21.12 -12.91
C LYS A 567 -41.15 -19.98 -12.23
N ALA A 568 -40.09 -19.45 -12.84
CA ALA A 568 -39.35 -18.30 -12.32
C ALA A 568 -40.24 -17.06 -12.14
N LYS A 569 -41.17 -16.81 -13.07
CA LYS A 569 -42.19 -15.75 -12.92
C LYS A 569 -43.04 -15.95 -11.67
N VAL A 570 -43.55 -17.16 -11.45
CA VAL A 570 -44.36 -17.46 -10.26
C VAL A 570 -43.58 -17.23 -8.98
N VAL A 571 -42.29 -17.58 -8.95
CA VAL A 571 -41.43 -17.34 -7.78
C VAL A 571 -41.11 -15.85 -7.58
N ALA A 572 -40.86 -15.11 -8.67
CA ALA A 572 -40.55 -13.68 -8.61
C ALA A 572 -41.74 -12.81 -8.16
N ASP A 573 -42.96 -13.20 -8.55
CA ASP A 573 -44.22 -12.50 -8.22
C ASP A 573 -44.73 -12.80 -6.80
N ASP A 574 -44.24 -13.87 -6.17
CA ASP A 574 -44.65 -14.25 -4.82
C ASP A 574 -43.98 -13.37 -3.75
N ALA A 575 -44.67 -12.30 -3.37
CA ALA A 575 -44.22 -11.37 -2.33
C ALA A 575 -44.04 -12.02 -0.94
N THR A 576 -44.66 -13.18 -0.67
CA THR A 576 -44.51 -13.86 0.63
C THR A 576 -43.14 -14.53 0.76
N ASN A 577 -42.60 -15.04 -0.34
CA ASN A 577 -41.28 -15.66 -0.40
C ASN A 577 -40.13 -14.65 -0.44
N ARG A 578 -40.45 -13.36 -0.62
CA ARG A 578 -39.49 -12.25 -0.80
C ARG A 578 -39.51 -11.24 0.34
N ARG A 579 -40.21 -11.58 1.43
CA ARG A 579 -40.40 -10.68 2.57
C ARG A 579 -39.17 -10.65 3.47
N ARG A 580 -38.58 -9.46 3.61
CA ARG A 580 -37.38 -9.23 4.42
C ARG A 580 -37.73 -8.66 5.80
N PRO A 581 -36.97 -9.01 6.87
CA PRO A 581 -37.21 -8.48 8.22
C PRO A 581 -37.20 -6.95 8.30
N THR A 582 -36.37 -6.30 7.49
CA THR A 582 -36.15 -4.84 7.49
C THR A 582 -37.20 -4.06 6.71
N GLY A 583 -38.12 -4.73 6.00
CA GLY A 583 -39.08 -4.08 5.12
C GLY A 583 -38.50 -3.51 3.81
N LYS A 584 -37.18 -3.60 3.59
CA LYS A 584 -36.54 -3.23 2.32
C LYS A 584 -36.95 -4.20 1.21
N GLN A 585 -37.29 -3.69 0.04
CA GLN A 585 -37.65 -4.50 -1.12
C GLN A 585 -36.41 -4.78 -1.97
N ALA A 586 -36.21 -6.03 -2.35
CA ALA A 586 -35.07 -6.45 -3.18
C ALA A 586 -35.38 -6.40 -4.68
N ARG A 587 -34.34 -6.14 -5.47
CA ARG A 587 -34.39 -6.33 -6.94
C ARG A 587 -34.26 -7.82 -7.26
N VAL A 588 -34.94 -8.27 -8.32
CA VAL A 588 -34.85 -9.68 -8.76
C VAL A 588 -34.01 -9.80 -10.00
N PHE A 589 -33.01 -10.67 -9.97
CA PHE A 589 -32.23 -11.05 -11.15
C PHE A 589 -32.45 -12.51 -11.49
N VAL A 590 -32.47 -12.84 -12.78
CA VAL A 590 -32.64 -14.21 -13.27
C VAL A 590 -31.43 -14.60 -14.12
N PHE A 591 -30.79 -15.71 -13.80
CA PHE A 591 -29.68 -16.28 -14.54
C PHE A 591 -30.11 -17.60 -15.18
N VAL A 592 -30.11 -17.67 -16.51
CA VAL A 592 -30.46 -18.88 -17.26
C VAL A 592 -29.19 -19.51 -17.80
N LEU A 593 -28.86 -20.72 -17.38
CA LEU A 593 -27.74 -21.50 -17.90
C LEU A 593 -28.28 -22.61 -18.80
N THR A 594 -27.80 -22.69 -20.04
CA THR A 594 -28.21 -23.73 -20.99
C THR A 594 -27.12 -24.04 -22.01
N ASP A 595 -27.01 -25.31 -22.40
CA ASP A 595 -26.11 -25.79 -23.47
C ASP A 595 -26.84 -26.13 -24.78
N GLY A 596 -28.17 -25.97 -24.78
CA GLY A 596 -29.05 -26.44 -25.83
C GLY A 596 -30.00 -25.36 -26.39
N MET A 597 -30.82 -25.80 -27.34
CA MET A 597 -31.91 -25.00 -27.88
C MET A 597 -33.23 -25.48 -27.28
N SER A 598 -34.09 -24.58 -26.82
CA SER A 598 -35.39 -24.95 -26.29
C SER A 598 -36.21 -25.71 -27.33
N THR A 599 -36.95 -26.71 -26.84
CA THR A 599 -37.88 -27.50 -27.66
C THR A 599 -39.02 -26.62 -28.20
N TYR A 600 -39.40 -25.55 -27.47
CA TYR A 600 -40.50 -24.66 -27.81
C TYR A 600 -40.03 -23.19 -27.83
N ARG A 601 -39.26 -22.81 -28.86
CA ARG A 601 -38.59 -21.49 -28.93
C ARG A 601 -39.55 -20.30 -28.96
N ASP A 602 -40.62 -20.38 -29.74
CA ASP A 602 -41.62 -19.30 -29.81
C ASP A 602 -42.31 -19.09 -28.46
N GLN A 603 -42.56 -20.18 -27.71
CA GLN A 603 -43.10 -20.08 -26.37
C GLN A 603 -42.05 -19.53 -25.40
N THR A 604 -40.81 -20.00 -25.48
CA THR A 604 -39.68 -19.53 -24.66
C THR A 604 -39.51 -18.01 -24.75
N LYS A 605 -39.55 -17.46 -25.97
CA LYS A 605 -39.54 -16.01 -26.20
C LYS A 605 -40.71 -15.30 -25.53
N ARG A 606 -41.94 -15.82 -25.68
CA ARG A 606 -43.13 -15.22 -25.06
C ARG A 606 -43.02 -15.21 -23.53
N GLU A 607 -42.57 -16.31 -22.93
CA GLU A 607 -42.43 -16.41 -21.47
C GLU A 607 -41.30 -15.52 -20.94
N ALA A 608 -40.20 -15.38 -21.69
CA ALA A 608 -39.14 -14.42 -21.35
C ALA A 608 -39.67 -12.98 -21.35
N GLU A 609 -40.41 -12.58 -22.39
CA GLU A 609 -41.03 -11.24 -22.48
C GLU A 609 -42.05 -10.97 -21.35
N VAL A 610 -42.71 -12.00 -20.85
CA VAL A 610 -43.58 -11.89 -19.67
C VAL A 610 -42.73 -11.71 -18.42
N LEU A 611 -41.71 -12.56 -18.21
CA LEU A 611 -40.85 -12.53 -17.02
C LEU A 611 -40.10 -11.22 -16.86
N LYS A 612 -39.62 -10.62 -17.96
CA LYS A 612 -38.92 -9.30 -17.98
C LYS A 612 -39.71 -8.18 -17.32
N ARG A 613 -41.03 -8.31 -17.12
CA ARG A 613 -41.89 -7.32 -16.45
C ARG A 613 -41.94 -7.46 -14.92
N TYR A 614 -41.43 -8.57 -14.39
CA TYR A 614 -41.49 -8.92 -12.96
C TYR A 614 -40.11 -8.92 -12.29
N VAL A 615 -39.04 -8.79 -13.08
CA VAL A 615 -37.65 -8.87 -12.64
C VAL A 615 -36.86 -7.70 -13.18
N GLU A 616 -35.76 -7.36 -12.52
CA GLU A 616 -34.83 -6.30 -12.95
C GLU A 616 -34.17 -6.67 -14.27
N ALA A 617 -33.60 -7.87 -14.35
CA ALA A 617 -32.98 -8.37 -15.58
C ALA A 617 -32.97 -9.90 -15.65
N ILE A 618 -32.95 -10.39 -16.90
CA ILE A 618 -32.67 -11.79 -17.24
C ILE A 618 -31.32 -11.82 -17.96
N ALA A 619 -30.36 -12.54 -17.42
CA ALA A 619 -29.09 -12.84 -18.05
C ALA A 619 -29.09 -14.30 -18.57
N ALA A 620 -28.78 -14.47 -19.85
CA ALA A 620 -28.77 -15.78 -20.51
C ALA A 620 -27.33 -16.20 -20.80
N VAL A 621 -26.93 -17.36 -20.27
CA VAL A 621 -25.60 -17.97 -20.39
C VAL A 621 -25.69 -19.17 -21.31
N GLY A 622 -25.12 -19.05 -22.51
CA GLY A 622 -24.95 -20.16 -23.44
C GLY A 622 -23.63 -20.90 -23.22
N ILE A 623 -23.68 -22.22 -23.12
CA ILE A 623 -22.50 -23.06 -22.92
C ILE A 623 -22.23 -23.89 -24.18
N GLY A 624 -21.07 -23.68 -24.79
CA GLY A 624 -20.67 -24.38 -26.00
C GLY A 624 -21.29 -23.85 -27.29
N ASN A 625 -20.91 -24.47 -28.41
CA ASN A 625 -21.19 -23.96 -29.75
C ASN A 625 -22.57 -24.37 -30.31
N GLN A 626 -23.34 -25.18 -29.59
CA GLN A 626 -24.64 -25.69 -30.05
C GLN A 626 -25.82 -24.79 -29.67
N VAL A 627 -25.56 -23.76 -28.87
CA VAL A 627 -26.58 -22.82 -28.39
C VAL A 627 -26.94 -21.81 -29.46
N SER A 628 -28.24 -21.49 -29.59
CA SER A 628 -28.68 -20.44 -30.51
C SER A 628 -28.52 -19.06 -29.87
N HIS A 629 -27.54 -18.27 -30.32
CA HIS A 629 -27.39 -16.87 -29.86
C HIS A 629 -28.64 -16.01 -30.11
N LYS A 630 -29.47 -16.35 -31.11
CA LYS A 630 -30.76 -15.68 -31.33
C LYS A 630 -31.72 -15.96 -30.17
N GLU A 631 -31.80 -17.22 -29.75
CA GLU A 631 -32.65 -17.62 -28.64
C GLU A 631 -32.17 -17.03 -27.31
N LEU A 632 -30.86 -17.00 -27.04
CA LEU A 632 -30.30 -16.32 -25.86
C LEU A 632 -30.67 -14.84 -25.83
N ARG A 633 -30.61 -14.14 -26.98
CA ARG A 633 -31.04 -12.74 -27.09
C ARG A 633 -32.54 -12.57 -26.90
N ASP A 634 -33.37 -13.52 -27.35
CA ASP A 634 -34.81 -13.49 -27.12
C ASP A 634 -35.14 -13.69 -25.62
N ILE A 635 -34.33 -14.48 -24.89
CA ILE A 635 -34.47 -14.71 -23.44
C ILE A 635 -33.97 -13.51 -22.62
N ALA A 636 -32.76 -13.03 -22.90
CA ALA A 636 -32.10 -12.01 -22.11
C ALA A 636 -32.81 -10.65 -22.16
N SER A 637 -32.66 -9.86 -21.10
CA SER A 637 -33.05 -8.45 -21.10
C SER A 637 -32.17 -7.63 -22.06
N SER A 638 -32.65 -6.46 -22.47
CA SER A 638 -31.91 -5.50 -23.32
C SER A 638 -31.79 -4.16 -22.63
N ARG A 639 -30.63 -3.48 -22.76
CA ARG A 639 -30.46 -2.08 -22.30
C ARG A 639 -30.88 -1.09 -23.39
N SER A 640 -31.26 0.12 -22.98
CA SER A 640 -31.73 1.23 -23.85
C SER A 640 -30.74 1.65 -24.95
N SER A 641 -29.48 1.19 -24.89
CA SER A 641 -28.42 1.48 -25.87
C SER A 641 -28.33 0.52 -27.06
N GLY A 642 -29.18 -0.51 -27.13
CA GLY A 642 -29.23 -1.42 -28.29
C GLY A 642 -28.18 -2.55 -28.31
N ASP A 643 -27.29 -2.63 -27.32
CA ASP A 643 -26.34 -3.75 -27.15
C ASP A 643 -26.90 -4.86 -26.26
N SER A 644 -26.68 -6.13 -26.65
CA SER A 644 -27.13 -7.34 -25.94
C SER A 644 -26.26 -7.67 -24.72
N SER A 645 -26.15 -6.74 -23.77
CA SER A 645 -25.28 -6.79 -22.58
C SER A 645 -25.60 -7.89 -21.54
N PHE A 646 -26.72 -8.59 -21.68
CA PHE A 646 -27.14 -9.68 -20.78
C PHE A 646 -27.03 -11.09 -21.41
N VAL A 647 -26.38 -11.20 -22.57
CA VAL A 647 -26.08 -12.50 -23.19
C VAL A 647 -24.61 -12.83 -22.95
N PHE A 648 -24.37 -13.97 -22.31
CA PHE A 648 -23.03 -14.50 -22.05
C PHE A 648 -22.87 -15.81 -22.80
N SER A 649 -21.65 -16.08 -23.25
CA SER A 649 -21.33 -17.35 -23.89
C SER A 649 -19.95 -17.81 -23.43
N VAL A 650 -19.85 -19.09 -23.13
CA VAL A 650 -18.60 -19.76 -22.72
C VAL A 650 -18.35 -20.94 -23.65
N GLU A 651 -17.10 -21.24 -23.93
CA GLU A 651 -16.74 -22.31 -24.89
C GLU A 651 -17.14 -23.71 -24.41
N ASN A 652 -17.12 -23.93 -23.10
CA ASN A 652 -17.44 -25.20 -22.45
C ASN A 652 -17.81 -24.97 -20.97
N PHE A 653 -18.22 -26.03 -20.29
CA PHE A 653 -18.61 -25.98 -18.87
C PHE A 653 -17.45 -25.62 -17.94
N ASP A 654 -16.21 -25.99 -18.27
CA ASP A 654 -15.03 -25.62 -17.47
C ASP A 654 -14.77 -24.12 -17.52
N SER A 655 -15.19 -23.42 -18.58
CA SER A 655 -15.03 -21.96 -18.70
C SER A 655 -16.10 -21.15 -17.97
N LEU A 656 -17.05 -21.77 -17.26
CA LEU A 656 -18.11 -21.05 -16.53
C LEU A 656 -17.55 -20.09 -15.45
N TYR A 657 -16.40 -20.39 -14.84
CA TYR A 657 -15.81 -19.49 -13.83
C TYR A 657 -15.47 -18.10 -14.40
N THR A 658 -15.20 -18.01 -15.71
CA THR A 658 -14.78 -16.77 -16.40
C THR A 658 -15.86 -15.68 -16.42
N ILE A 659 -17.12 -16.05 -16.17
CA ILE A 659 -18.26 -15.13 -16.22
C ILE A 659 -18.86 -14.85 -14.83
N VAL A 660 -18.36 -15.48 -13.75
CA VAL A 660 -18.88 -15.27 -12.38
C VAL A 660 -18.90 -13.78 -12.03
N THR A 661 -17.75 -13.10 -12.18
CA THR A 661 -17.61 -11.66 -11.89
C THR A 661 -18.51 -10.81 -12.80
N LYS A 662 -18.72 -11.22 -14.06
CA LYS A 662 -19.60 -10.49 -14.98
C LYS A 662 -21.07 -10.57 -14.55
N LEU A 663 -21.51 -11.73 -14.05
CA LEU A 663 -22.86 -11.90 -13.52
C LEU A 663 -23.05 -11.18 -12.18
N VAL A 664 -22.04 -11.17 -11.30
CA VAL A 664 -22.07 -10.38 -10.05
C VAL A 664 -22.24 -8.90 -10.38
N HIS A 665 -21.49 -8.39 -11.37
CA HIS A 665 -21.55 -6.99 -11.77
C HIS A 665 -22.94 -6.56 -12.28
N ILE A 666 -23.70 -7.45 -12.92
CA ILE A 666 -25.09 -7.19 -13.32
C ILE A 666 -26.00 -6.93 -12.11
N THR A 667 -25.74 -7.61 -10.99
CA THR A 667 -26.61 -7.57 -9.80
C THR A 667 -26.34 -6.37 -8.91
N CYS A 668 -25.20 -5.73 -9.10
CA CYS A 668 -24.89 -4.50 -8.41
C CYS A 668 -25.66 -3.36 -9.06
N GLU A 669 -26.06 -2.38 -8.25
CA GLU A 669 -26.36 -1.09 -8.84
C GLU A 669 -25.08 -0.70 -9.57
N GLU A 670 -25.13 -0.49 -10.89
CA GLU A 670 -24.12 0.35 -11.51
C GLU A 670 -24.11 1.60 -10.62
N CYS A 671 -22.99 1.88 -9.94
CA CYS A 671 -22.68 3.26 -9.57
C CYS A 671 -23.03 4.04 -10.82
N ALA A 672 -24.05 4.90 -10.71
CA ALA A 672 -24.68 5.51 -11.88
C ALA A 672 -23.58 5.93 -12.85
N ARG A 673 -23.66 5.41 -14.08
CA ARG A 673 -22.70 5.72 -15.13
C ARG A 673 -22.43 7.22 -15.14
N SER A 674 -21.14 7.55 -15.04
CA SER A 674 -20.54 8.87 -15.19
C SER A 674 -21.03 9.95 -14.22
N ALA A 675 -20.31 10.17 -13.13
CA ALA A 675 -20.12 11.55 -12.68
C ALA A 675 -19.58 12.33 -13.88
N MET A 676 -20.33 13.35 -14.30
CA MET A 676 -19.90 14.30 -15.33
C MET A 676 -18.41 14.60 -15.11
N THR A 677 -17.56 14.46 -16.13
CA THR A 677 -16.11 14.61 -15.95
C THR A 677 -15.59 15.70 -16.87
N ASP A 678 -14.94 16.71 -16.30
CA ASP A 678 -14.30 17.80 -17.02
C ASP A 678 -12.79 17.64 -16.94
N VAL A 679 -12.16 17.36 -18.07
CA VAL A 679 -10.71 17.12 -18.19
C VAL A 679 -10.07 18.32 -18.88
N LEU A 680 -9.18 19.02 -18.18
CA LEU A 680 -8.30 20.02 -18.76
C LEU A 680 -6.97 19.37 -19.13
N LEU A 681 -6.72 19.23 -20.43
CA LEU A 681 -5.43 18.79 -20.96
C LEU A 681 -4.54 20.01 -21.18
N MET A 682 -3.36 20.00 -20.58
CA MET A 682 -2.39 21.07 -20.72
C MET A 682 -1.05 20.53 -21.18
N ILE A 683 -0.52 21.10 -22.25
CA ILE A 683 0.72 20.65 -22.89
C ILE A 683 1.79 21.73 -22.75
N ASP A 684 2.93 21.33 -22.22
CA ASP A 684 4.15 22.13 -22.20
C ASP A 684 4.75 22.24 -23.61
N GLU A 685 4.80 23.46 -24.13
CA GLU A 685 5.43 23.79 -25.41
C GLU A 685 6.91 24.19 -25.22
N SER A 686 7.38 24.38 -23.99
CA SER A 686 8.69 24.93 -23.73
C SER A 686 9.81 23.93 -24.00
N VAL A 687 10.83 24.39 -24.72
CA VAL A 687 12.03 23.60 -25.00
C VAL A 687 13.25 24.42 -24.58
N ASN A 688 13.88 23.98 -23.47
CA ASN A 688 15.00 24.68 -22.81
C ASN A 688 16.29 24.72 -23.64
N THR A 689 16.47 23.80 -24.58
CA THR A 689 17.59 23.79 -25.54
C THR A 689 17.10 23.28 -26.90
N SER A 690 17.59 23.81 -28.02
CA SER A 690 17.30 23.26 -29.36
C SER A 690 18.03 21.93 -29.64
N SER A 691 18.33 21.16 -28.59
CA SER A 691 18.91 19.83 -28.70
C SER A 691 17.91 18.86 -29.32
N ALA A 692 18.42 17.84 -30.02
CA ALA A 692 17.57 16.80 -30.62
C ALA A 692 16.75 16.05 -29.57
N ASP A 693 17.31 15.87 -28.38
CA ASP A 693 16.68 15.15 -27.27
C ASP A 693 15.46 15.92 -26.74
N SER A 694 15.59 17.24 -26.53
CA SER A 694 14.48 18.06 -26.01
C SER A 694 13.33 18.23 -27.02
N ILE A 695 13.65 18.29 -28.32
CA ILE A 695 12.64 18.28 -29.39
C ILE A 695 11.92 16.92 -29.45
N GLN A 696 12.65 15.83 -29.25
CA GLN A 696 12.08 14.49 -29.17
C GLN A 696 11.19 14.34 -27.93
N GLY A 697 11.59 14.88 -26.78
CA GLY A 697 10.80 14.90 -25.55
C GLY A 697 9.45 15.58 -25.75
N PHE A 698 9.43 16.77 -26.36
CA PHE A 698 8.19 17.47 -26.71
C PHE A 698 7.28 16.65 -27.65
N SER A 699 7.84 16.05 -28.71
CA SER A 699 7.07 15.20 -29.63
C SER A 699 6.40 14.04 -28.90
N LYS A 700 7.06 13.45 -27.91
CA LYS A 700 6.50 12.35 -27.10
C LYS A 700 5.40 12.81 -26.15
N LEU A 701 5.49 14.02 -25.60
CA LEU A 701 4.39 14.61 -24.82
C LEU A 701 3.14 14.77 -25.68
N LEU A 702 3.28 15.22 -26.94
CA LEU A 702 2.17 15.28 -27.89
C LEU A 702 1.57 13.90 -28.20
N ASP A 703 2.42 12.90 -28.43
CA ASP A 703 1.98 11.53 -28.69
C ASP A 703 1.23 10.94 -27.50
N SER A 704 1.69 11.23 -26.28
CA SER A 704 1.05 10.80 -25.03
C SER A 704 -0.31 11.46 -24.85
N ALA A 705 -0.41 12.78 -25.07
CA ALA A 705 -1.68 13.49 -25.05
C ALA A 705 -2.66 12.95 -26.11
N SER A 706 -2.18 12.68 -27.33
CA SER A 706 -2.98 12.09 -28.41
C SER A 706 -3.47 10.67 -28.08
N THR A 707 -2.63 9.89 -27.41
CA THR A 707 -2.95 8.53 -26.95
C THR A 707 -4.01 8.57 -25.84
N LEU A 708 -3.86 9.46 -24.85
CA LEU A 708 -4.86 9.65 -23.81
C LEU A 708 -6.23 10.02 -24.40
N VAL A 709 -6.28 10.94 -25.37
CA VAL A 709 -7.54 11.30 -26.06
C VAL A 709 -8.16 10.12 -26.81
N ALA A 710 -7.34 9.22 -27.36
CA ALA A 710 -7.84 8.01 -27.99
C ALA A 710 -8.49 7.06 -26.96
N LEU A 711 -7.89 6.96 -25.77
CA LEU A 711 -8.31 6.09 -24.67
C LEU A 711 -9.55 6.58 -23.92
N ILE A 712 -9.73 7.91 -23.75
CA ILE A 712 -10.91 8.49 -23.09
C ILE A 712 -12.16 8.15 -23.88
N ASP A 713 -13.17 7.53 -23.28
CA ASP A 713 -14.42 7.22 -23.97
C ASP A 713 -15.33 8.46 -24.04
N PHE A 714 -15.24 9.23 -25.14
CA PHE A 714 -16.22 10.27 -25.50
C PHE A 714 -17.52 9.58 -25.91
N PHE A 715 -18.42 9.28 -24.97
CA PHE A 715 -19.74 8.75 -25.31
C PHE A 715 -20.57 9.83 -26.03
N GLY A 716 -20.57 9.75 -27.37
CA GLY A 716 -21.27 10.68 -28.25
C GLY A 716 -22.77 10.40 -28.31
N ASN A 717 -23.55 11.41 -27.91
CA ASN A 717 -24.88 11.84 -28.41
C ASN A 717 -25.75 12.50 -27.32
N GLY A 718 -25.16 12.98 -26.23
CA GLY A 718 -25.86 13.77 -25.20
C GLY A 718 -24.90 14.38 -24.18
N HIS A 719 -25.32 15.49 -23.57
CA HIS A 719 -24.55 16.38 -22.70
C HIS A 719 -23.95 15.78 -21.39
N ASN A 720 -23.92 14.45 -21.20
CA ASN A 720 -23.95 13.88 -19.85
C ASN A 720 -22.70 13.16 -19.34
N GLU A 721 -21.58 13.06 -20.07
CA GLU A 721 -20.42 12.29 -19.56
C GLU A 721 -19.10 13.09 -19.50
N THR A 722 -18.17 12.95 -20.45
CA THR A 722 -16.84 13.62 -20.37
C THR A 722 -16.71 14.83 -21.32
N ARG A 723 -16.27 15.99 -20.81
CA ARG A 723 -15.86 17.16 -21.60
C ARG A 723 -14.34 17.34 -21.47
N VAL A 724 -13.72 17.78 -22.56
CA VAL A 724 -12.27 17.99 -22.61
C VAL A 724 -11.98 19.41 -23.08
N SER A 725 -11.22 20.15 -22.29
CA SER A 725 -10.58 21.41 -22.67
C SER A 725 -9.11 21.14 -23.01
N LEU A 726 -8.58 21.88 -23.97
CA LEU A 726 -7.20 21.78 -24.41
C LEU A 726 -6.55 23.16 -24.35
N ALA A 727 -5.46 23.23 -23.60
CA ALA A 727 -4.58 24.38 -23.52
C ALA A 727 -3.12 23.94 -23.63
N SER A 728 -2.26 24.91 -23.82
CA SER A 728 -0.82 24.73 -23.78
C SER A 728 -0.14 25.94 -23.14
N PHE A 729 1.14 25.80 -22.83
CA PHE A 729 1.90 26.91 -22.28
C PHE A 729 3.38 26.90 -22.67
N SER A 730 3.92 28.10 -22.72
CA SER A 730 5.34 28.41 -22.79
C SER A 730 5.61 29.55 -21.80
N ASP A 731 5.94 30.76 -22.27
CA ASP A 731 5.92 31.99 -21.47
C ASP A 731 4.49 32.52 -21.22
N THR A 732 3.53 32.08 -22.04
CA THR A 732 2.11 32.43 -21.98
C THR A 732 1.23 31.19 -22.11
N VAL A 733 -0.04 31.28 -21.67
CA VAL A 733 -1.01 30.18 -21.80
C VAL A 733 -1.88 30.41 -23.04
N ARG A 734 -2.03 29.38 -23.87
CA ARG A 734 -2.89 29.40 -25.05
C ARG A 734 -3.99 28.35 -24.95
N THR A 735 -5.23 28.78 -25.05
CA THR A 735 -6.39 27.88 -25.04
C THR A 735 -6.84 27.58 -26.47
N TYR A 736 -6.95 26.30 -26.81
CA TYR A 736 -7.40 25.83 -28.13
C TYR A 736 -8.86 25.37 -28.11
N VAL A 737 -9.33 24.83 -26.98
CA VAL A 737 -10.67 24.28 -26.82
C VAL A 737 -11.17 24.57 -25.40
N ASN A 738 -12.33 25.21 -25.29
CA ASN A 738 -13.02 25.44 -24.00
C ASN A 738 -14.07 24.36 -23.70
N PHE A 739 -14.46 24.22 -22.43
CA PHE A 739 -15.52 23.29 -22.04
C PHE A 739 -16.91 23.66 -22.58
N SER A 740 -17.10 24.92 -22.98
CA SER A 740 -18.34 25.47 -23.56
C SER A 740 -18.49 25.25 -25.06
N GLU A 741 -17.46 24.76 -25.77
CA GLU A 741 -17.59 24.44 -27.20
C GLU A 741 -18.40 23.15 -27.37
N ASP A 742 -19.66 23.31 -27.81
CA ASP A 742 -20.71 22.29 -27.63
C ASP A 742 -20.38 20.89 -28.18
N PHE A 743 -19.47 20.71 -29.15
CA PHE A 743 -19.11 19.37 -29.65
C PHE A 743 -17.72 19.32 -30.31
N ILE A 744 -16.66 19.00 -29.55
CA ILE A 744 -15.39 18.53 -30.13
C ILE A 744 -15.35 17.00 -30.18
N THR A 745 -15.04 16.44 -31.36
CA THR A 745 -14.86 14.99 -31.52
C THR A 745 -13.44 14.57 -31.13
N LYS A 746 -13.24 13.30 -30.75
CA LYS A 746 -11.89 12.70 -30.57
C LYS A 746 -10.94 13.04 -31.72
N VAL A 747 -11.43 12.93 -32.95
CA VAL A 747 -10.65 13.18 -34.17
C VAL A 747 -10.25 14.64 -34.26
N ALA A 748 -11.18 15.57 -34.00
CA ALA A 748 -10.90 17.01 -34.02
C ALA A 748 -9.92 17.42 -32.90
N LEU A 749 -10.07 16.87 -31.69
CA LEU A 749 -9.16 17.16 -30.58
C LEU A 749 -7.73 16.67 -30.85
N ARG A 750 -7.58 15.45 -31.39
CA ARG A 750 -6.26 14.94 -31.82
C ARG A 750 -5.65 15.78 -32.95
N GLN A 751 -6.46 16.30 -33.86
CA GLN A 751 -5.99 17.24 -34.88
C GLN A 751 -5.50 18.56 -34.27
N GLN A 752 -6.16 19.08 -33.24
CA GLN A 752 -5.67 20.28 -32.54
C GLN A 752 -4.34 20.01 -31.83
N ILE A 753 -4.22 18.87 -31.11
CA ILE A 753 -2.95 18.45 -30.47
C ILE A 753 -1.82 18.38 -31.50
N SER A 754 -2.07 17.80 -32.68
CA SER A 754 -1.05 17.68 -33.74
C SER A 754 -0.56 19.01 -34.35
N ARG A 755 -1.25 20.14 -34.07
CA ARG A 755 -0.88 21.48 -34.56
C ARG A 755 -0.08 22.28 -33.54
N ILE A 756 0.05 21.79 -32.31
CA ILE A 756 0.82 22.42 -31.26
C ILE A 756 2.30 22.29 -31.64
N SER A 757 3.01 23.41 -31.66
CA SER A 757 4.44 23.48 -31.96
C SER A 757 5.21 23.90 -30.72
N ASN A 758 6.45 23.43 -30.57
CA ASN A 758 7.30 23.86 -29.48
C ASN A 758 7.71 25.33 -29.61
N GLU A 759 8.06 25.93 -28.48
CA GLU A 759 8.66 27.25 -28.38
C GLU A 759 10.06 27.14 -27.77
N GLU A 760 11.06 27.55 -28.54
CA GLU A 760 12.47 27.46 -28.13
C GLU A 760 12.85 28.58 -27.17
N ASN A 761 13.57 28.25 -26.10
CA ASN A 761 14.09 29.19 -25.09
C ASN A 761 12.99 29.98 -24.36
N ALA A 762 11.78 29.44 -24.29
CA ALA A 762 10.70 30.03 -23.49
C ALA A 762 11.06 30.03 -22.00
N ILE A 763 10.84 31.15 -21.32
CA ILE A 763 11.01 31.26 -19.87
C ILE A 763 9.64 31.03 -19.22
N VAL A 764 9.42 29.81 -18.74
CA VAL A 764 8.16 29.42 -18.11
C VAL A 764 8.08 29.96 -16.69
N ASN A 765 6.97 30.65 -16.37
CA ASN A 765 6.62 31.03 -15.00
C ASN A 765 5.39 30.22 -14.54
N MET A 766 5.64 29.13 -13.83
CA MET A 766 4.59 28.20 -13.39
C MET A 766 3.55 28.86 -12.46
N THR A 767 3.94 29.85 -11.66
CA THR A 767 3.00 30.65 -10.85
C THR A 767 1.98 31.38 -11.70
N SER A 768 2.40 31.93 -12.84
CA SER A 768 1.52 32.64 -13.77
C SER A 768 0.63 31.68 -14.55
N VAL A 769 1.19 30.53 -14.96
CA VAL A 769 0.44 29.44 -15.58
C VAL A 769 -0.67 28.95 -14.64
N PHE A 770 -0.34 28.57 -13.42
CA PHE A 770 -1.33 28.04 -12.46
C PHE A 770 -2.32 29.09 -11.98
N ARG A 771 -1.93 30.37 -11.92
CA ARG A 771 -2.87 31.47 -11.69
C ARG A 771 -3.89 31.58 -12.82
N TYR A 772 -3.46 31.49 -14.08
CA TYR A 772 -4.37 31.48 -15.22
C TYR A 772 -5.34 30.30 -15.15
N ILE A 773 -4.85 29.10 -14.83
CA ILE A 773 -5.68 27.89 -14.70
C ILE A 773 -6.66 28.00 -13.53
N ASN A 774 -6.22 28.55 -12.40
CA ASN A 774 -7.10 28.81 -11.27
C ASN A 774 -8.20 29.83 -11.65
N GLU A 775 -7.88 30.89 -12.38
CA GLU A 775 -8.83 31.93 -12.78
C GLU A 775 -9.79 31.48 -13.90
N HIS A 776 -9.30 30.76 -14.90
CA HIS A 776 -10.04 30.47 -16.14
C HIS A 776 -10.22 28.98 -16.42
N GLY A 777 -9.27 28.13 -16.03
CA GLY A 777 -9.22 26.71 -16.41
C GLY A 777 -10.37 25.87 -15.84
N PHE A 778 -10.90 26.23 -14.67
CA PHE A 778 -12.06 25.58 -14.06
C PHE A 778 -13.21 26.56 -13.76
N ASP A 779 -13.39 27.58 -14.60
CA ASP A 779 -14.45 28.58 -14.47
C ASP A 779 -15.79 28.09 -15.05
N LEU A 780 -16.90 28.38 -14.35
CA LEU A 780 -18.26 28.11 -14.80
C LEU A 780 -18.58 28.88 -16.08
N GLU A 781 -18.05 30.11 -16.24
CA GLU A 781 -18.25 30.91 -17.46
C GLU A 781 -17.61 30.25 -18.69
N ASN A 782 -16.57 29.42 -18.49
CA ASN A 782 -15.91 28.65 -19.54
C ASN A 782 -16.56 27.27 -19.80
N GLY A 783 -17.71 27.00 -19.18
CA GLY A 783 -18.53 25.81 -19.45
C GLY A 783 -18.25 24.61 -18.54
N VAL A 784 -17.54 24.81 -17.43
CA VAL A 784 -17.29 23.78 -16.40
C VAL A 784 -18.58 23.46 -15.66
N ARG A 785 -18.80 22.18 -15.37
CA ARG A 785 -20.01 21.69 -14.71
C ARG A 785 -19.79 21.68 -13.19
N THR A 786 -20.81 22.14 -12.44
CA THR A 786 -20.75 22.21 -10.97
C THR A 786 -20.64 20.83 -10.34
N ASP A 787 -21.36 19.87 -10.92
CA ASP A 787 -21.52 18.51 -10.40
C ASP A 787 -20.59 17.54 -11.13
N ALA A 788 -19.55 18.07 -11.81
CA ALA A 788 -18.56 17.30 -12.51
C ALA A 788 -17.26 17.14 -11.71
N ARG A 789 -16.65 15.96 -11.83
CA ARG A 789 -15.27 15.73 -11.43
C ARG A 789 -14.35 16.53 -12.33
N ARG A 790 -13.29 17.09 -11.75
CA ARG A 790 -12.36 17.97 -12.44
C ARG A 790 -11.00 17.30 -12.45
N PHE A 791 -10.45 17.08 -13.64
CA PHE A 791 -9.10 16.58 -13.80
C PHE A 791 -8.26 17.59 -14.55
N PHE A 792 -7.08 17.86 -14.02
CA PHE A 792 -6.07 18.67 -14.66
C PHE A 792 -4.89 17.75 -15.03
N VAL A 793 -4.76 17.41 -16.31
CA VAL A 793 -3.68 16.55 -16.80
C VAL A 793 -2.62 17.43 -17.47
N LEU A 794 -1.46 17.51 -16.84
CA LEU A 794 -0.32 18.30 -17.30
C LEU A 794 0.74 17.40 -17.93
N PHE A 795 0.97 17.59 -19.23
CA PHE A 795 2.06 16.96 -19.97
C PHE A 795 3.27 17.88 -19.94
N THR A 796 4.30 17.51 -19.18
CA THR A 796 5.54 18.29 -19.03
C THR A 796 6.69 17.39 -18.58
N ASN A 797 7.90 17.72 -19.01
CA ASN A 797 9.13 17.12 -18.48
C ASN A 797 9.67 17.89 -17.24
N GLY A 798 9.02 18.98 -16.84
CA GLY A 798 9.39 19.81 -15.68
C GLY A 798 10.62 20.69 -15.94
N GLY A 799 11.35 21.01 -14.87
CA GLY A 799 12.55 21.86 -14.94
C GLY A 799 12.28 23.33 -14.64
N TYR A 800 11.21 23.61 -13.91
CA TYR A 800 10.78 24.93 -13.50
C TYR A 800 11.12 25.24 -12.04
N ASP A 801 11.22 26.53 -11.74
CA ASP A 801 11.23 27.02 -10.38
C ASP A 801 9.79 27.06 -9.84
N LEU A 802 9.50 26.23 -8.84
CA LEU A 802 8.19 26.08 -8.21
C LEU A 802 8.17 26.78 -6.85
N ASP A 803 8.00 28.10 -6.89
CA ASP A 803 8.01 28.93 -5.69
C ASP A 803 6.75 28.78 -4.81
N ILE A 804 6.73 29.46 -3.66
CA ILE A 804 5.59 29.46 -2.74
C ILE A 804 4.31 30.03 -3.37
N HIS A 805 4.43 30.92 -4.36
CA HIS A 805 3.29 31.48 -5.05
C HIS A 805 2.64 30.45 -5.99
N PHE A 806 3.45 29.62 -6.65
CA PHE A 806 2.98 28.46 -7.39
C PHE A 806 2.19 27.51 -6.48
N GLN A 807 2.76 27.13 -5.34
CA GLN A 807 2.09 26.22 -4.39
C GLN A 807 0.73 26.77 -3.92
N LYS A 808 0.64 28.08 -3.68
CA LYS A 808 -0.63 28.73 -3.35
C LYS A 808 -1.68 28.59 -4.46
N GLN A 809 -1.28 28.69 -5.72
CA GLN A 809 -2.21 28.50 -6.85
C GLN A 809 -2.60 27.03 -7.02
N ARG A 810 -1.65 26.10 -6.88
CA ARG A 810 -1.91 24.65 -6.86
C ARG A 810 -2.96 24.29 -5.80
N GLU A 811 -2.76 24.72 -4.56
CA GLU A 811 -3.70 24.49 -3.47
C GLU A 811 -5.08 25.10 -3.72
N ALA A 812 -5.14 26.25 -4.40
CA ALA A 812 -6.42 26.84 -4.81
C ALA A 812 -7.16 25.97 -5.84
N ILE A 813 -6.44 25.35 -6.77
CA ILE A 813 -7.00 24.39 -7.75
C ILE A 813 -7.48 23.12 -7.03
N LEU A 814 -6.70 22.56 -6.11
CA LEU A 814 -7.09 21.39 -5.31
C LEU A 814 -8.36 21.65 -4.48
N LYS A 815 -8.46 22.83 -3.86
CA LYS A 815 -9.66 23.26 -3.11
C LYS A 815 -10.91 23.41 -3.97
N LYS A 816 -10.76 23.55 -5.30
CA LYS A 816 -11.87 23.48 -6.26
C LYS A 816 -12.26 22.03 -6.60
N GLY A 817 -11.73 21.03 -5.91
CA GLY A 817 -12.03 19.62 -6.14
C GLY A 817 -11.44 19.08 -7.44
N ALA A 818 -10.37 19.70 -7.95
CA ALA A 818 -9.65 19.21 -9.11
C ALA A 818 -8.50 18.28 -8.70
N THR A 819 -8.39 17.14 -9.39
CA THR A 819 -7.24 16.24 -9.29
C THR A 819 -6.20 16.62 -10.33
N ILE A 820 -4.97 16.86 -9.91
CA ILE A 820 -3.84 17.24 -10.76
C ILE A 820 -2.99 16.01 -11.02
N ILE A 821 -2.83 15.67 -12.29
CA ILE A 821 -2.06 14.52 -12.77
C ILE A 821 -0.94 15.05 -13.67
N THR A 822 0.28 14.61 -13.43
CA THR A 822 1.44 14.95 -14.27
C THR A 822 1.86 13.76 -15.11
N VAL A 823 2.20 14.02 -16.37
CA VAL A 823 2.69 13.02 -17.33
C VAL A 823 4.01 13.54 -17.92
N GLY A 824 5.09 12.78 -17.72
CA GLY A 824 6.42 13.12 -18.24
C GLY A 824 7.15 11.92 -18.85
N MET A 825 8.24 12.18 -19.59
CA MET A 825 9.05 11.16 -20.28
C MET A 825 10.31 10.76 -19.49
N GLU A 826 10.57 9.46 -19.30
CA GLU A 826 11.67 8.92 -18.47
C GLU A 826 13.06 9.51 -18.79
N SER A 827 13.33 9.85 -20.05
CA SER A 827 14.62 10.35 -20.52
C SER A 827 14.95 11.79 -20.10
N GLU A 828 13.97 12.61 -19.71
CA GLU A 828 14.14 14.06 -19.49
C GLU A 828 13.35 14.65 -18.30
N VAL A 829 12.77 13.80 -17.43
CA VAL A 829 11.86 14.27 -16.38
C VAL A 829 12.57 14.78 -15.13
N HIS A 830 12.22 16.01 -14.73
CA HIS A 830 12.46 16.53 -13.39
C HIS A 830 11.38 16.00 -12.43
N MET A 831 11.55 14.76 -11.95
CA MET A 831 10.55 14.05 -11.15
C MET A 831 10.08 14.84 -9.91
N GLN A 832 10.97 15.61 -9.30
CA GLN A 832 10.70 16.51 -8.18
C GLN A 832 9.66 17.60 -8.51
N ASN A 833 9.73 18.17 -9.71
CA ASN A 833 8.76 19.15 -10.21
C ASN A 833 7.40 18.48 -10.40
N LEU A 834 7.37 17.28 -11.00
CA LEU A 834 6.12 16.56 -11.25
C LEU A 834 5.40 16.16 -9.96
N LEU A 835 6.13 15.70 -8.94
CA LEU A 835 5.59 15.37 -7.62
C LEU A 835 5.02 16.59 -6.89
N GLN A 836 5.71 17.73 -6.97
CA GLN A 836 5.23 18.98 -6.39
C GLN A 836 4.02 19.58 -7.10
N ILE A 837 3.83 19.26 -8.39
CA ILE A 837 2.68 19.71 -9.17
C ILE A 837 1.46 18.81 -8.91
N ALA A 838 1.65 17.49 -8.91
CA ALA A 838 0.57 16.51 -8.82
C ALA A 838 -0.20 16.55 -7.49
N SER A 839 -1.40 15.98 -7.48
CA SER A 839 -2.22 15.84 -6.26
C SER A 839 -1.62 14.84 -5.26
N GLY A 840 -0.74 13.95 -5.70
CA GLY A 840 -0.02 13.00 -4.86
C GLY A 840 0.89 12.11 -5.72
N PRO A 841 1.75 11.29 -5.10
CA PRO A 841 2.76 10.49 -5.81
C PRO A 841 2.16 9.49 -6.81
N TYR A 842 0.95 8.98 -6.57
CA TYR A 842 0.22 8.10 -7.50
C TYR A 842 -0.31 8.82 -8.75
N HIS A 843 -0.37 10.15 -8.72
CA HIS A 843 -0.82 10.99 -9.85
C HIS A 843 0.35 11.48 -10.71
N VAL A 844 1.55 10.90 -10.54
CA VAL A 844 2.71 11.14 -11.41
C VAL A 844 2.90 9.94 -12.31
N ILE A 845 2.83 10.16 -13.62
CA ILE A 845 2.98 9.13 -14.64
C ILE A 845 4.24 9.43 -15.43
N VAL A 846 5.14 8.45 -15.46
CA VAL A 846 6.34 8.50 -16.29
C VAL A 846 6.19 7.46 -17.39
N GLU A 847 6.22 7.92 -18.65
CA GLU A 847 6.23 7.04 -19.82
C GLU A 847 7.68 6.67 -20.16
N SER A 848 7.92 5.37 -20.35
CA SER A 848 9.21 4.85 -20.82
C SER A 848 9.27 4.80 -22.34
N GLU A 849 10.46 4.95 -22.91
CA GLU A 849 10.66 4.93 -24.36
C GLU A 849 10.41 3.55 -25.00
N ASN A 850 10.40 2.47 -24.21
CA ASN A 850 10.47 1.08 -24.71
C ASN A 850 9.33 0.15 -24.24
N THR A 851 8.29 0.66 -23.57
CA THR A 851 7.21 -0.16 -22.99
C THR A 851 5.82 0.20 -23.53
N ASN A 852 4.82 -0.65 -23.24
CA ASN A 852 3.43 -0.28 -23.42
C ASN A 852 3.12 0.99 -22.60
N SER A 853 2.24 1.85 -23.13
CA SER A 853 1.91 3.14 -22.51
C SER A 853 1.24 2.96 -21.14
N ASN A 854 1.71 3.68 -20.12
CA ASN A 854 1.13 3.70 -18.77
C ASN A 854 -0.19 4.50 -18.72
N LEU A 855 -0.62 5.12 -19.83
CA LEU A 855 -1.83 5.93 -19.95
C LEU A 855 -3.15 5.12 -19.85
N ASP A 856 -3.11 3.78 -19.97
CA ASP A 856 -4.27 2.91 -19.71
C ASP A 856 -4.78 3.04 -18.26
N VAL A 857 -3.91 3.48 -17.34
CA VAL A 857 -4.26 3.77 -15.95
C VAL A 857 -5.07 5.05 -15.83
N LEU A 858 -4.69 6.12 -16.54
CA LEU A 858 -5.49 7.36 -16.62
C LEU A 858 -6.88 7.10 -17.16
N LYS A 859 -7.01 6.20 -18.13
CA LYS A 859 -8.31 5.79 -18.61
C LYS A 859 -9.20 5.31 -17.46
N ARG A 860 -8.67 4.51 -16.53
CA ARG A 860 -9.45 4.02 -15.38
C ARG A 860 -9.82 5.14 -14.41
N GLU A 861 -8.87 6.01 -14.04
CA GLU A 861 -9.14 7.12 -13.13
C GLU A 861 -10.16 8.13 -13.68
N LEU A 862 -10.04 8.46 -14.97
CA LEU A 862 -10.95 9.40 -15.65
C LEU A 862 -12.37 8.80 -15.83
N VAL A 863 -12.51 7.48 -15.91
CA VAL A 863 -13.76 6.80 -16.27
C VAL A 863 -14.50 6.17 -15.08
N TYR A 864 -13.80 5.73 -14.02
CA TYR A 864 -14.40 5.01 -12.89
C TYR A 864 -14.57 5.87 -11.63
N ASP A 865 -15.67 5.65 -10.92
CA ASP A 865 -16.07 6.40 -9.71
C ASP A 865 -15.26 5.99 -8.47
N LYS A 866 -14.96 6.95 -7.59
CA LYS A 866 -14.66 6.68 -6.17
C LYS A 866 -16.00 6.83 -5.45
N CYS A 867 -16.71 5.76 -5.11
CA CYS A 867 -17.99 5.91 -4.41
C CYS A 867 -17.76 6.64 -3.08
N GLN A 868 -18.16 7.90 -2.99
CA GLN A 868 -18.24 8.60 -1.72
C GLN A 868 -19.60 8.31 -1.09
N LEU A 869 -19.56 7.67 0.07
CA LEU A 869 -20.69 7.54 0.98
C LEU A 869 -21.10 8.93 1.47
N ASN A 870 -22.17 9.48 0.92
CA ASN A 870 -22.93 10.51 1.61
C ASN A 870 -23.69 9.84 2.77
N PHE A 871 -23.11 9.88 3.96
CA PHE A 871 -23.90 9.71 5.18
C PHE A 871 -24.76 10.96 5.35
N VAL A 872 -26.07 10.81 5.14
CA VAL A 872 -27.07 11.78 5.61
C VAL A 872 -27.80 11.11 6.77
N ASP A 873 -27.53 11.66 7.96
CA ASP A 873 -28.20 11.55 9.27
C ASP A 873 -28.69 10.18 9.79
#